data_AF-A0A857MRE2-F1
#
_entry.id   AF-A0A857MRE2-F1
#
_cell.length_a   1.000
_cell.length_b   1.000
_cell.length_c   1.000
_cell.angle_alpha   90.00
_cell.angle_beta   90.00
_cell.angle_gamma   90.00
#
_symmetry.space_group_name_H-M   'P 1'
#
loop_
_entity.id
_entity.type
_entity.pdbx_description
1 polymer ?
#
loop_
_entity_poly.entity_id
_entity_poly.type
_entity_poly.pdbx_seq_one_letter_code
_entity_poly.pdbx_strand_id
1 'polypeptide(L)'
;MADQRLPIVNSDDGTWGDLLRQYLKKEHFDDGTNNAANGGHQNVTIRGGTAGAGGAPLKFSSGTLLTTPEVGAVEFAGDNLYVTQTSGTTRKKVALYDDSSGVTGDLYYRNSGGYFTRLGIGTSNQILAVSGGLPSWQTPTAQSTTFSDTAFTLQDDGDATKQAKFELSGISASTTRTYTLPNANTTVVGTDTTQTLTNKTLTSPTLTTPRFASGGYIADNNGNEQIVFTTTASAVNELNVSNAATGGSPQIAAQGGDTNVNLNLVSKGTGRIQANGVNIPTASSTDTLTNKSIDGSTNTLSNISWAAVTKPTYIAAGTTVKNALSAVNMYPLVGSADVGNGQMFGAFAANALYSHPESEWFVPIPHAYNDIAYNNNRGGTVKVLLNGSTYAADGNNASPFFTPDATYETVTAYSSTSDTVSYEISLYRTFYWGIRFGIQQTDWCRGQNVMFEAYNGTSWSTILNTTNQTTGLTWSSGDAGSTGITKLRVSLTNFNVSSSVGARISQVFLLGFDSQLLSSTFLPRGGGQLFGELGTPAIWTDRIKDRTTGTGIIDFYSNASAVNYLQIQNRATGAGPSIYAQGSDTNIDINLMPKGTGNVLVNGSGLLTANSTATLTNKTIDATANTITNIGTSSLSDSSVTSAKIADNSIVNADINASAAIALSKLAAGYVQGSVNGTSTTTTVWRGTQAQYDAIGTKDNNTLYFISG
;
A
#
# COMPACT_ATOMS: atom_id res chain seq x y z
N MET A 1 -78.92 -90.45 -73.13
CA MET A 1 -79.67 -89.90 -71.97
C MET A 1 -80.99 -90.62 -71.96
N ALA A 2 -81.14 -91.57 -71.04
CA ALA A 2 -82.38 -92.31 -70.84
C ALA A 2 -83.45 -91.33 -70.35
N ASP A 3 -84.70 -91.51 -70.77
CA ASP A 3 -85.85 -90.71 -70.33
C ASP A 3 -85.87 -90.58 -68.80
N GLN A 4 -85.52 -89.40 -68.28
CA GLN A 4 -85.68 -89.03 -66.87
C GLN A 4 -87.05 -88.38 -66.63
N ARG A 5 -88.07 -88.86 -67.35
CA ARG A 5 -89.46 -88.53 -67.04
C ARG A 5 -90.07 -89.73 -66.34
N LEU A 6 -90.67 -89.49 -65.18
CA LEU A 6 -91.65 -90.42 -64.63
C LEU A 6 -92.80 -90.57 -65.65
N PRO A 7 -93.38 -91.78 -65.82
CA PRO A 7 -94.45 -92.00 -66.78
C PRO A 7 -95.59 -91.00 -66.61
N ILE A 8 -96.09 -90.44 -67.73
CA ILE A 8 -97.35 -89.70 -67.71
C ILE A 8 -98.46 -90.74 -67.56
N VAL A 9 -99.07 -90.79 -66.38
CA VAL A 9 -100.11 -91.75 -66.04
C VAL A 9 -101.40 -91.40 -66.79
N ASN A 10 -101.80 -92.25 -67.74
CA ASN A 10 -103.03 -92.18 -68.50
C ASN A 10 -104.15 -92.93 -67.75
N SER A 11 -104.87 -92.20 -66.90
CA SER A 11 -106.23 -92.50 -66.40
C SER A 11 -106.50 -93.81 -65.62
N ASP A 12 -105.55 -94.72 -65.41
CA ASP A 12 -105.78 -96.02 -64.75
C ASP A 12 -104.86 -96.33 -63.53
N ASP A 13 -104.36 -95.32 -62.81
CA ASP A 13 -103.65 -95.57 -61.53
C ASP A 13 -103.93 -94.46 -60.49
N GLY A 14 -105.12 -94.52 -59.87
CA GLY A 14 -105.55 -93.59 -58.83
C GLY A 14 -104.62 -93.53 -57.59
N THR A 15 -104.80 -92.50 -56.76
CA THR A 15 -104.22 -92.20 -55.41
C THR A 15 -102.70 -92.39 -55.18
N TRP A 16 -102.11 -93.53 -55.57
CA TRP A 16 -100.70 -93.87 -55.39
C TRP A 16 -99.75 -93.03 -56.26
N GLY A 17 -100.12 -92.73 -57.51
CA GLY A 17 -99.33 -91.86 -58.38
C GLY A 17 -99.20 -90.43 -57.83
N ASP A 18 -100.27 -89.92 -57.22
CA ASP A 18 -100.28 -88.59 -56.61
C ASP A 18 -99.51 -88.53 -55.28
N LEU A 19 -99.58 -89.59 -54.46
CA LEU A 19 -98.79 -89.69 -53.23
C LEU A 19 -97.28 -89.76 -53.51
N LEU A 20 -96.86 -90.55 -54.50
CA LEU A 20 -95.45 -90.65 -54.90
C LEU A 20 -94.94 -89.31 -55.46
N ARG A 21 -95.74 -88.65 -56.29
CA ARG A 21 -95.42 -87.30 -56.81
C ARG A 21 -95.34 -86.27 -55.68
N GLN A 22 -96.25 -86.29 -54.71
CA GLN A 22 -96.19 -85.41 -53.54
C GLN A 22 -94.95 -85.67 -52.67
N TYR A 23 -94.55 -86.93 -52.49
CA TYR A 23 -93.36 -87.28 -51.73
C TYR A 23 -92.08 -86.82 -52.44
N LEU A 24 -91.96 -87.06 -53.74
CA LEU A 24 -90.79 -86.66 -54.52
C LEU A 24 -90.66 -85.13 -54.63
N LYS A 25 -91.78 -84.41 -54.78
CA LYS A 25 -91.80 -82.94 -54.80
C LYS A 25 -91.39 -82.25 -53.50
N LYS A 26 -91.36 -82.98 -52.37
CA LYS A 26 -90.84 -82.44 -51.10
C LYS A 26 -89.32 -82.30 -51.11
N GLU A 27 -88.62 -83.18 -51.84
CA GLU A 27 -87.16 -83.28 -51.79
C GLU A 27 -86.48 -82.96 -53.14
N HIS A 28 -87.22 -82.95 -54.27
CA HIS A 28 -86.67 -82.74 -55.61
C HIS A 28 -87.38 -81.61 -56.37
N PHE A 29 -86.63 -80.89 -57.21
CA PHE A 29 -87.20 -79.95 -58.16
C PHE A 29 -87.99 -80.73 -59.23
N ASP A 30 -89.22 -80.28 -59.49
CA ASP A 30 -90.06 -80.76 -60.58
C ASP A 30 -90.63 -79.57 -61.33
N ASP A 31 -90.09 -79.31 -62.52
CA ASP A 31 -90.54 -78.24 -63.42
C ASP A 31 -91.42 -78.76 -64.59
N GLY A 32 -91.71 -80.07 -64.60
CA GLY A 32 -92.53 -80.71 -65.63
C GLY A 32 -91.84 -80.92 -66.98
N THR A 33 -90.55 -80.58 -67.15
CA THR A 33 -89.80 -80.72 -68.41
C THR A 33 -88.60 -81.64 -68.29
N ASN A 34 -88.13 -82.27 -69.38
CA ASN A 34 -86.96 -83.16 -69.36
C ASN A 34 -85.67 -82.35 -69.56
N ASN A 35 -85.18 -81.71 -68.51
CA ASN A 35 -83.95 -80.92 -68.52
C ASN A 35 -83.04 -81.30 -67.34
N ALA A 36 -81.80 -80.83 -67.35
CA ALA A 36 -80.81 -81.17 -66.31
C ALA A 36 -81.11 -80.61 -64.91
N ALA A 37 -82.00 -79.62 -64.80
CA ALA A 37 -82.43 -79.06 -63.52
C ALA A 37 -83.58 -79.86 -62.88
N ASN A 38 -84.39 -80.55 -63.69
CA ASN A 38 -85.46 -81.41 -63.19
C ASN A 38 -84.90 -82.69 -62.54
N GLY A 39 -85.44 -83.05 -61.37
CA GLY A 39 -84.98 -84.23 -60.60
C GLY A 39 -83.77 -83.99 -59.71
N GLY A 40 -83.20 -82.77 -59.67
CA GLY A 40 -82.19 -82.39 -58.67
C GLY A 40 -82.80 -82.21 -57.27
N HIS A 41 -82.00 -82.42 -56.21
CA HIS A 41 -82.46 -82.21 -54.83
C HIS A 41 -82.63 -80.72 -54.51
N GLN A 42 -83.76 -80.33 -53.91
CA GLN A 42 -83.98 -78.95 -53.44
C GLN A 42 -83.20 -78.66 -52.15
N ASN A 43 -83.23 -79.65 -51.26
CA ASN A 43 -82.50 -79.66 -50.00
C ASN A 43 -81.84 -81.03 -49.85
N VAL A 44 -80.64 -81.07 -49.29
CA VAL A 44 -79.99 -82.33 -48.90
C VAL A 44 -80.03 -82.42 -47.38
N THR A 45 -81.04 -83.11 -46.85
CA THR A 45 -81.19 -83.33 -45.41
C THR A 45 -80.56 -84.67 -45.01
N ILE A 46 -79.49 -84.63 -44.22
CA ILE A 46 -78.81 -85.82 -43.73
C ILE A 46 -79.16 -86.04 -42.25
N ARG A 47 -79.50 -87.28 -41.87
CA ARG A 47 -79.81 -87.61 -40.46
C ARG A 47 -78.54 -87.57 -39.60
N GLY A 48 -78.70 -87.29 -38.30
CA GLY A 48 -77.60 -87.34 -37.34
C GLY A 48 -76.94 -88.72 -37.30
N GLY A 49 -75.62 -88.73 -37.08
CA GLY A 49 -74.82 -89.95 -37.00
C GLY A 49 -74.89 -90.60 -35.62
N THR A 50 -74.19 -91.72 -35.46
CA THR A 50 -73.98 -92.44 -34.21
C THR A 50 -72.50 -92.39 -33.80
N ALA A 51 -72.22 -92.58 -32.51
CA ALA A 51 -70.86 -92.47 -31.96
C ALA A 51 -69.91 -93.61 -32.38
N GLY A 52 -70.43 -94.70 -32.97
CA GLY A 52 -69.65 -95.86 -33.40
C GLY A 52 -68.88 -95.62 -34.70
N ALA A 53 -67.79 -96.36 -34.91
CA ALA A 53 -67.05 -96.34 -36.17
C ALA A 53 -67.97 -96.65 -37.35
N GLY A 54 -67.91 -95.80 -38.39
CA GLY A 54 -68.83 -95.89 -39.54
C GLY A 54 -70.19 -95.21 -39.34
N GLY A 55 -70.47 -94.66 -38.16
CA GLY A 55 -71.72 -93.99 -37.83
C GLY A 55 -71.80 -92.51 -38.20
N ALA A 56 -70.80 -91.92 -38.86
CA ALA A 56 -70.78 -90.49 -39.16
C ALA A 56 -71.96 -90.09 -40.07
N PRO A 57 -72.61 -88.92 -39.84
CA PRO A 57 -73.68 -88.42 -40.70
C PRO A 57 -73.22 -88.29 -42.16
N LEU A 58 -72.00 -87.80 -42.36
CA LEU A 58 -71.34 -87.69 -43.66
C LEU A 58 -69.88 -88.11 -43.49
N LYS A 59 -69.45 -89.09 -44.29
CA LYS A 59 -68.07 -89.59 -44.29
C LYS A 59 -67.47 -89.38 -45.67
N PHE A 60 -66.40 -88.60 -45.73
CA PHE A 60 -65.59 -88.48 -46.93
C PHE A 60 -64.51 -89.56 -46.93
N SER A 61 -64.32 -90.22 -48.08
CA SER A 61 -63.15 -91.05 -48.34
C SER A 61 -62.10 -90.18 -49.02
N SER A 62 -60.85 -90.25 -48.55
CA SER A 62 -59.75 -89.52 -49.20
C SER A 62 -59.57 -90.01 -50.64
N GLY A 63 -59.63 -89.09 -51.59
CA GLY A 63 -59.38 -89.33 -53.01
C GLY A 63 -58.28 -88.43 -53.57
N THR A 64 -58.18 -88.39 -54.89
CA THR A 64 -57.33 -87.44 -55.62
C THR A 64 -58.13 -86.17 -55.93
N LEU A 65 -57.49 -85.01 -55.88
CA LEU A 65 -58.12 -83.77 -56.37
C LEU A 65 -58.34 -83.84 -57.88
N LEU A 66 -59.44 -83.27 -58.35
CA LEU A 66 -59.75 -83.03 -59.75
C LEU A 66 -58.60 -82.22 -60.39
N THR A 67 -58.09 -82.71 -61.52
CA THR A 67 -57.01 -82.07 -62.28
C THR A 67 -57.42 -80.69 -62.82
N THR A 68 -58.71 -80.50 -63.07
CA THR A 68 -59.34 -79.19 -63.32
C THR A 68 -60.39 -78.95 -62.23
N PRO A 69 -60.24 -77.91 -61.39
CA PRO A 69 -61.21 -77.65 -60.33
C PRO A 69 -62.60 -77.34 -60.91
N GLU A 70 -63.61 -78.01 -60.37
CA GLU A 70 -65.01 -77.75 -60.70
C GLU A 70 -65.60 -76.76 -59.70
N VAL A 71 -66.29 -75.73 -60.19
CA VAL A 71 -66.90 -74.69 -59.33
C VAL A 71 -67.91 -75.30 -58.37
N GLY A 72 -67.88 -74.90 -57.10
CA GLY A 72 -68.76 -75.45 -56.06
C GLY A 72 -68.41 -76.88 -55.60
N ALA A 73 -67.39 -77.53 -56.17
CA ALA A 73 -67.00 -78.87 -55.76
C ALA A 73 -66.44 -78.92 -54.34
N VAL A 74 -66.80 -79.98 -53.62
CA VAL A 74 -66.22 -80.34 -52.32
C VAL A 74 -65.39 -81.60 -52.52
N GLU A 75 -64.10 -81.50 -52.22
CA GLU A 75 -63.14 -82.58 -52.45
C GLU A 75 -62.38 -82.87 -51.16
N PHE A 76 -62.19 -84.15 -50.83
CA PHE A 76 -61.41 -84.57 -49.67
C PHE A 76 -60.21 -85.39 -50.15
N ALA A 77 -59.00 -84.88 -49.90
CA ALA A 77 -57.76 -85.48 -50.38
C ALA A 77 -56.68 -85.44 -49.30
N GLY A 78 -56.13 -86.61 -48.98
CA GLY A 78 -55.39 -86.82 -47.73
C GLY A 78 -56.30 -86.51 -46.55
N ASP A 79 -55.83 -85.63 -45.66
CA ASP A 79 -56.58 -85.17 -44.48
C ASP A 79 -57.20 -83.77 -44.67
N ASN A 80 -57.31 -83.30 -45.91
CA ASN A 80 -57.69 -81.92 -46.19
C ASN A 80 -59.02 -81.85 -46.94
N LEU A 81 -59.92 -81.03 -46.42
CA LEU A 81 -61.14 -80.63 -47.11
C LEU A 81 -60.85 -79.42 -47.99
N TYR A 82 -61.22 -79.56 -49.26
CA TYR A 82 -61.15 -78.49 -50.23
C TYR A 82 -62.55 -78.13 -50.70
N VAL A 83 -62.79 -76.84 -50.86
CA VAL A 83 -64.01 -76.31 -51.45
C VAL A 83 -63.59 -75.39 -52.59
N THR A 84 -64.10 -75.64 -53.78
CA THR A 84 -63.89 -74.77 -54.92
C THR A 84 -64.98 -73.71 -54.92
N GLN A 85 -64.59 -72.45 -54.96
CA GLN A 85 -65.54 -71.34 -54.94
C GLN A 85 -66.49 -71.38 -56.16
N THR A 86 -67.68 -70.80 -56.03
CA THR A 86 -68.66 -70.78 -57.13
C THR A 86 -68.45 -69.62 -58.12
N SER A 87 -67.63 -68.63 -57.75
CA SER A 87 -67.27 -67.46 -58.58
C SER A 87 -66.05 -67.69 -59.49
N GLY A 88 -65.44 -68.88 -59.46
CA GLY A 88 -64.30 -69.25 -60.31
C GLY A 88 -63.64 -70.57 -59.85
N THR A 89 -62.70 -71.09 -60.63
CA THR A 89 -62.09 -72.43 -60.39
C THR A 89 -61.01 -72.44 -59.30
N THR A 90 -61.01 -71.46 -58.38
CA THR A 90 -60.02 -71.44 -57.29
C THR A 90 -60.43 -72.41 -56.19
N ARG A 91 -59.64 -73.47 -56.02
CA ARG A 91 -59.76 -74.41 -54.91
C ARG A 91 -59.23 -73.78 -53.62
N LYS A 92 -60.06 -73.71 -52.58
CA LYS A 92 -59.67 -73.26 -51.24
C LYS A 92 -59.50 -74.47 -50.34
N LYS A 93 -58.41 -74.51 -49.60
CA LYS A 93 -58.21 -75.46 -48.52
C LYS A 93 -58.92 -74.92 -47.27
N VAL A 94 -59.79 -75.71 -46.67
CA VAL A 94 -60.34 -75.39 -45.34
C VAL A 94 -59.24 -75.66 -44.31
N ALA A 95 -58.88 -74.64 -43.53
CA ALA A 95 -57.93 -74.82 -42.44
C ALA A 95 -58.63 -75.57 -41.30
N LEU A 96 -58.23 -76.81 -41.10
CA LEU A 96 -58.65 -77.63 -39.97
C LEU A 96 -57.54 -77.54 -38.92
N TYR A 97 -57.93 -77.47 -37.65
CA TYR A 97 -57.00 -77.55 -36.54
C TYR A 97 -57.40 -78.72 -35.65
N ASP A 98 -56.40 -79.37 -35.06
CA ASP A 98 -56.61 -80.38 -34.02
C ASP A 98 -56.79 -79.65 -32.68
N ASP A 99 -58.00 -79.72 -32.13
CA ASP A 99 -58.34 -79.11 -30.83
C ASP A 99 -58.13 -80.06 -29.64
N SER A 100 -57.61 -81.28 -29.87
CA SER A 100 -57.44 -82.27 -28.81
C SER A 100 -56.53 -81.81 -27.66
N SER A 101 -55.69 -80.80 -27.92
CA SER A 101 -54.74 -80.22 -26.96
C SER A 101 -54.88 -78.70 -26.79
N GLY A 102 -55.97 -78.10 -27.27
CA GLY A 102 -56.25 -76.68 -27.15
C GLY A 102 -56.59 -76.26 -25.71
N VAL A 103 -56.14 -75.08 -25.29
CA VAL A 103 -56.50 -74.44 -24.01
C VAL A 103 -56.84 -72.96 -24.22
N THR A 104 -57.56 -72.37 -23.26
CA THR A 104 -57.93 -70.95 -23.32
C THR A 104 -56.68 -70.06 -23.41
N GLY A 105 -56.65 -69.20 -24.43
CA GLY A 105 -55.58 -68.22 -24.65
C GLY A 105 -54.46 -68.69 -25.58
N ASP A 106 -54.60 -69.85 -26.22
CA ASP A 106 -53.73 -70.27 -27.32
C ASP A 106 -53.82 -69.32 -28.52
N LEU A 107 -52.71 -69.23 -29.27
CA LEU A 107 -52.62 -68.47 -30.51
C LEU A 107 -52.42 -69.44 -31.67
N TYR A 108 -53.22 -69.31 -32.73
CA TYR A 108 -53.05 -70.11 -33.94
C TYR A 108 -52.49 -69.26 -35.07
N TYR A 109 -51.45 -69.75 -35.74
CA TYR A 109 -50.71 -69.03 -36.76
C TYR A 109 -50.37 -69.93 -37.94
N ARG A 110 -49.99 -69.32 -39.07
CA ARG A 110 -49.49 -70.05 -40.22
C ARG A 110 -47.99 -70.31 -40.04
N ASN A 111 -47.58 -71.58 -39.98
CA ASN A 111 -46.16 -71.93 -39.90
C ASN A 111 -45.44 -71.76 -41.25
N SER A 112 -44.11 -71.95 -41.26
CA SER A 112 -43.28 -71.82 -42.46
C SER A 112 -43.66 -72.81 -43.58
N GLY A 113 -44.27 -73.94 -43.24
CA GLY A 113 -44.84 -74.91 -44.19
C GLY A 113 -46.22 -74.53 -44.73
N GLY A 114 -46.78 -73.40 -44.28
CA GLY A 114 -48.10 -72.93 -44.68
C GLY A 114 -49.28 -73.60 -43.99
N TYR A 115 -49.04 -74.40 -42.96
CA TYR A 115 -50.06 -75.05 -42.17
C TYR A 115 -50.53 -74.14 -41.03
N PHE A 116 -51.82 -74.20 -40.71
CA PHE A 116 -52.36 -73.58 -39.52
C PHE A 116 -51.90 -74.40 -38.29
N THR A 117 -51.14 -73.77 -37.40
CA THR A 117 -50.39 -74.40 -36.30
C THR A 117 -50.69 -73.67 -35.01
N ARG A 118 -50.72 -74.43 -33.90
CA ARG A 118 -50.92 -73.91 -32.55
C ARG A 118 -49.60 -73.43 -31.94
N LEU A 119 -49.61 -72.23 -31.37
CA LEU A 119 -48.67 -71.77 -30.36
C LEU A 119 -49.43 -71.77 -29.02
N GLY A 120 -49.06 -72.69 -28.13
CA GLY A 120 -49.71 -72.78 -26.82
C GLY A 120 -49.57 -71.47 -26.03
N ILE A 121 -50.52 -71.15 -25.15
CA ILE A 121 -50.43 -69.97 -24.28
C ILE A 121 -49.08 -69.92 -23.54
N GLY A 122 -48.47 -68.74 -23.54
CA GLY A 122 -47.23 -68.50 -22.81
C GLY A 122 -47.44 -68.52 -21.30
N THR A 123 -46.36 -68.68 -20.56
CA THR A 123 -46.35 -68.45 -19.10
C THR A 123 -46.43 -66.94 -18.79
N SER A 124 -46.85 -66.59 -17.57
CA SER A 124 -46.94 -65.19 -17.14
C SER A 124 -45.63 -64.44 -17.38
N ASN A 125 -45.74 -63.19 -17.83
CA ASN A 125 -44.62 -62.28 -18.16
C ASN A 125 -43.83 -62.65 -19.43
N GLN A 126 -44.22 -63.68 -20.20
CA GLN A 126 -43.69 -63.84 -21.55
C GLN A 126 -44.34 -62.85 -22.53
N ILE A 127 -43.55 -62.38 -23.49
CA ILE A 127 -44.04 -61.55 -24.59
C ILE A 127 -44.07 -62.36 -25.88
N LEU A 128 -45.02 -62.03 -26.77
CA LEU A 128 -45.04 -62.59 -28.12
C LEU A 128 -43.99 -61.85 -28.95
N ALA A 129 -42.97 -62.57 -29.39
CA ALA A 129 -41.92 -62.03 -30.24
C ALA A 129 -41.80 -62.85 -31.54
N VAL A 130 -41.15 -62.27 -32.54
CA VAL A 130 -40.83 -62.99 -33.78
C VAL A 130 -39.47 -63.65 -33.62
N SER A 131 -39.44 -64.98 -33.68
CA SER A 131 -38.22 -65.79 -33.65
C SER A 131 -38.15 -66.64 -34.92
N GLY A 132 -37.08 -66.47 -35.72
CA GLY A 132 -36.94 -67.18 -36.99
C GLY A 132 -38.08 -66.89 -38.00
N GLY A 133 -38.73 -65.72 -37.90
CA GLY A 133 -39.87 -65.35 -38.74
C GLY A 133 -41.22 -65.90 -38.29
N LEU A 134 -41.29 -66.63 -37.17
CA LEU A 134 -42.52 -67.17 -36.59
C LEU A 134 -42.81 -66.54 -35.22
N PRO A 135 -44.09 -66.42 -34.82
CA PRO A 135 -44.44 -66.01 -33.46
C PRO A 135 -43.96 -67.05 -32.44
N SER A 136 -43.35 -66.59 -31.35
CA SER A 136 -42.90 -67.43 -30.23
C SER A 136 -42.97 -66.65 -28.93
N TRP A 137 -43.29 -67.33 -27.82
CA TRP A 137 -43.23 -66.74 -26.49
C TRP A 137 -41.79 -66.64 -26.02
N GLN A 138 -41.36 -65.43 -25.67
CA GLN A 138 -40.01 -65.17 -25.17
C GLN A 138 -40.05 -64.50 -23.82
N THR A 139 -39.06 -64.80 -22.97
CA THR A 139 -38.80 -64.03 -21.77
C THR A 139 -38.32 -62.63 -22.18
N PRO A 140 -38.88 -61.55 -21.63
CA PRO A 140 -38.38 -60.20 -21.89
C PRO A 140 -36.90 -60.11 -21.50
N THR A 141 -36.02 -59.88 -22.47
CA THR A 141 -34.63 -59.50 -22.21
C THR A 141 -34.55 -57.98 -22.17
N ALA A 142 -33.87 -57.44 -21.15
CA ALA A 142 -33.56 -56.03 -21.10
C ALA A 142 -32.65 -55.70 -22.29
N GLN A 143 -33.23 -55.10 -23.33
CA GLN A 143 -32.47 -54.59 -24.46
C GLN A 143 -31.66 -53.39 -23.93
N SER A 144 -30.35 -53.35 -24.19
CA SER A 144 -29.48 -52.22 -23.83
C SER A 144 -29.84 -51.01 -24.68
N THR A 145 -30.99 -50.37 -24.41
CA THR A 145 -31.52 -49.23 -25.14
C THR A 145 -31.23 -47.95 -24.37
N THR A 146 -30.65 -46.98 -25.04
CA THR A 146 -30.68 -45.59 -24.60
C THR A 146 -32.10 -45.07 -24.74
N PHE A 147 -32.67 -44.53 -23.67
CA PHE A 147 -33.94 -43.80 -23.71
C PHE A 147 -33.68 -42.33 -24.05
N SER A 148 -34.58 -41.69 -24.82
CA SER A 148 -34.59 -40.22 -24.88
C SER A 148 -34.90 -39.65 -23.49
N ASP A 149 -34.32 -38.51 -23.14
CA ASP A 149 -34.64 -37.79 -21.90
C ASP A 149 -36.14 -37.51 -21.74
N THR A 150 -36.84 -37.24 -22.85
CA THR A 150 -38.30 -37.11 -22.87
C THR A 150 -39.06 -38.38 -22.48
N ALA A 151 -38.44 -39.56 -22.65
CA ALA A 151 -39.05 -40.87 -22.39
C ALA A 151 -38.60 -41.49 -21.05
N PHE A 152 -37.72 -40.83 -20.28
CA PHE A 152 -37.22 -41.33 -19.00
C PHE A 152 -37.62 -40.41 -17.84
N THR A 153 -38.54 -40.89 -17.00
CA THR A 153 -39.01 -40.18 -15.81
C THR A 153 -39.28 -41.20 -14.70
N LEU A 154 -38.74 -40.95 -13.52
CA LEU A 154 -39.08 -41.70 -12.32
C LEU A 154 -40.28 -41.03 -11.66
N GLN A 155 -41.32 -41.80 -11.37
CA GLN A 155 -42.56 -41.32 -10.76
C GLN A 155 -42.71 -41.95 -9.38
N ASP A 156 -43.16 -41.15 -8.41
CA ASP A 156 -43.50 -41.61 -7.07
C ASP A 156 -44.70 -42.58 -7.12
N ASP A 157 -44.68 -43.60 -6.26
CA ASP A 157 -45.65 -44.70 -6.27
C ASP A 157 -46.99 -44.37 -5.58
N GLY A 158 -47.01 -43.34 -4.72
CA GLY A 158 -48.22 -42.84 -4.06
C GLY A 158 -48.80 -41.57 -4.69
N ASP A 159 -47.98 -40.83 -5.45
CA ASP A 159 -48.35 -39.55 -6.04
C ASP A 159 -47.76 -39.37 -7.44
N ALA A 160 -48.59 -39.62 -8.45
CA ALA A 160 -48.22 -39.50 -9.86
C ALA A 160 -47.70 -38.10 -10.27
N THR A 161 -47.91 -37.06 -9.46
CA THR A 161 -47.43 -35.69 -9.75
C THR A 161 -45.98 -35.46 -9.34
N LYS A 162 -45.41 -36.30 -8.47
CA LYS A 162 -44.01 -36.20 -8.05
C LYS A 162 -43.14 -37.02 -9.00
N GLN A 163 -42.34 -36.31 -9.77
CA GLN A 163 -41.54 -36.88 -10.84
C GLN A 163 -40.10 -36.37 -10.76
N ALA A 164 -39.13 -37.26 -10.97
CA ALA A 164 -37.75 -36.92 -11.23
C ALA A 164 -37.44 -37.18 -12.71
N LYS A 165 -37.19 -36.11 -13.45
CA LYS A 165 -36.83 -36.13 -14.88
C LYS A 165 -35.35 -35.80 -15.05
N PHE A 166 -34.70 -36.47 -15.99
CA PHE A 166 -33.27 -36.29 -16.28
C PHE A 166 -33.12 -35.63 -17.65
N GLU A 167 -33.04 -34.30 -17.70
CA GLU A 167 -32.89 -33.56 -18.96
C GLU A 167 -31.45 -33.59 -19.47
N LEU A 168 -31.27 -33.84 -20.78
CA LEU A 168 -29.94 -33.91 -21.40
C LEU A 168 -29.68 -32.74 -22.36
N SER A 169 -30.67 -31.86 -22.56
CA SER A 169 -30.58 -30.69 -23.45
C SER A 169 -29.40 -29.74 -23.15
N GLY A 170 -28.87 -29.75 -21.92
CA GLY A 170 -27.70 -28.95 -21.52
C GLY A 170 -26.34 -29.59 -21.84
N ILE A 171 -26.30 -30.83 -22.35
CA ILE A 171 -25.07 -31.54 -22.70
C ILE A 171 -24.74 -31.29 -24.17
N SER A 172 -23.53 -30.80 -24.45
CA SER A 172 -23.04 -30.61 -25.81
C SER A 172 -23.08 -31.90 -26.64
N ALA A 173 -23.31 -31.78 -27.94
CA ALA A 173 -23.35 -32.91 -28.86
C ALA A 173 -22.09 -33.81 -28.74
N SER A 174 -22.28 -35.11 -29.00
CA SER A 174 -21.21 -36.13 -28.96
C SER A 174 -20.52 -36.29 -27.61
N THR A 175 -21.17 -35.90 -26.51
CA THR A 175 -20.63 -36.01 -25.15
C THR A 175 -21.50 -36.93 -24.30
N THR A 176 -20.89 -37.88 -23.59
CA THR A 176 -21.56 -38.69 -22.55
C THR A 176 -21.16 -38.17 -21.18
N ARG A 177 -22.13 -37.93 -20.29
CA ARG A 177 -21.89 -37.68 -18.87
C ARG A 177 -22.33 -38.90 -18.08
N THR A 178 -21.40 -39.48 -17.33
CA THR A 178 -21.65 -40.66 -16.51
C THR A 178 -21.82 -40.24 -15.06
N TYR A 179 -22.99 -40.51 -14.47
CA TYR A 179 -23.17 -40.47 -13.03
C TYR A 179 -23.00 -41.89 -12.48
N THR A 180 -21.93 -42.11 -11.72
CA THR A 180 -21.70 -43.39 -11.04
C THR A 180 -22.29 -43.29 -9.64
N LEU A 181 -23.37 -44.04 -9.37
CA LEU A 181 -23.91 -44.13 -8.01
C LEU A 181 -22.87 -44.73 -7.06
N PRO A 182 -22.70 -44.16 -5.85
CA PRO A 182 -21.86 -44.79 -4.85
C PRO A 182 -22.50 -46.10 -4.36
N ASN A 183 -21.66 -47.04 -3.90
CA ASN A 183 -22.12 -48.23 -3.20
C ASN A 183 -22.50 -47.91 -1.74
N ALA A 184 -23.36 -46.91 -1.57
CA ALA A 184 -23.91 -46.44 -0.31
C ALA A 184 -25.15 -45.60 -0.59
N ASN A 185 -26.06 -45.51 0.38
CA ASN A 185 -27.13 -44.51 0.32
C ASN A 185 -26.50 -43.12 0.23
N THR A 186 -26.97 -42.31 -0.70
CA THR A 186 -26.43 -40.98 -0.96
C THR A 186 -27.52 -39.94 -1.08
N THR A 187 -27.21 -38.72 -0.68
CA THR A 187 -28.03 -37.55 -0.94
C THR A 187 -27.38 -36.78 -2.10
N VAL A 188 -28.11 -36.61 -3.20
CA VAL A 188 -27.67 -35.75 -4.31
C VAL A 188 -27.99 -34.31 -3.93
N VAL A 189 -27.01 -33.41 -4.07
CA VAL A 189 -27.15 -32.00 -3.72
C VAL A 189 -27.40 -31.16 -4.96
N GLY A 190 -28.40 -30.27 -4.89
CA GLY A 190 -28.82 -29.36 -5.97
C GLY A 190 -28.32 -27.93 -5.78
N THR A 191 -28.70 -27.04 -6.70
CA THR A 191 -28.28 -25.62 -6.73
C THR A 191 -29.34 -24.63 -6.24
N ASP A 192 -30.58 -25.09 -6.05
CA ASP A 192 -31.77 -24.27 -5.80
C ASP A 192 -32.09 -24.07 -4.31
N THR A 193 -31.45 -24.83 -3.43
CA THR A 193 -31.70 -24.87 -1.98
C THR A 193 -30.40 -24.86 -1.18
N THR A 194 -30.46 -24.44 0.09
CA THR A 194 -29.31 -24.52 0.99
C THR A 194 -28.98 -25.99 1.28
N GLN A 195 -27.72 -26.35 1.07
CA GLN A 195 -27.21 -27.72 1.27
C GLN A 195 -26.30 -27.77 2.50
N THR A 196 -26.46 -28.77 3.36
CA THR A 196 -25.56 -29.04 4.48
C THR A 196 -24.66 -30.21 4.13
N LEU A 197 -23.36 -29.96 3.91
CA LEU A 197 -22.37 -30.98 3.56
C LEU A 197 -21.53 -31.34 4.78
N THR A 198 -21.73 -32.52 5.35
CA THR A 198 -20.97 -33.01 6.52
C THR A 198 -19.98 -34.10 6.12
N ASN A 199 -18.80 -34.09 6.74
CA ASN A 199 -17.74 -35.10 6.55
C ASN A 199 -17.41 -35.31 5.07
N LYS A 200 -17.18 -34.21 4.35
CA LYS A 200 -16.78 -34.23 2.94
C LYS A 200 -15.42 -33.57 2.79
N THR A 201 -14.53 -34.22 2.05
CA THR A 201 -13.31 -33.61 1.55
C THR A 201 -13.64 -32.93 0.23
N LEU A 202 -13.49 -31.60 0.18
CA LEU A 202 -13.62 -30.84 -1.06
C LEU A 202 -12.21 -30.70 -1.66
N THR A 203 -11.94 -31.43 -2.74
CA THR A 203 -10.65 -31.35 -3.44
C THR A 203 -10.71 -30.28 -4.53
N SER A 204 -9.91 -29.22 -4.38
CA SER A 204 -9.85 -28.07 -5.30
C SER A 204 -11.18 -27.33 -5.54
N PRO A 205 -12.01 -27.05 -4.50
CA PRO A 205 -13.21 -26.26 -4.69
C PRO A 205 -12.86 -24.80 -5.01
N THR A 206 -13.60 -24.18 -5.92
CA THR A 206 -13.62 -22.72 -6.08
C THR A 206 -14.76 -22.16 -5.24
N LEU A 207 -14.46 -21.41 -4.19
CA LEU A 207 -15.44 -20.71 -3.36
C LEU A 207 -15.40 -19.22 -3.69
N THR A 208 -16.38 -18.71 -4.42
CA THR A 208 -16.38 -17.32 -4.89
C THR A 208 -16.87 -16.32 -3.84
N THR A 209 -17.79 -16.74 -2.96
CA THR A 209 -18.37 -15.92 -1.89
C THR A 209 -18.54 -16.72 -0.60
N PRO A 210 -17.46 -17.30 -0.04
CA PRO A 210 -17.55 -18.06 1.20
C PRO A 210 -18.06 -17.14 2.33
N ARG A 211 -19.08 -17.61 3.06
CA ARG A 211 -19.62 -16.91 4.23
C ARG A 211 -19.40 -17.78 5.46
N PHE A 212 -18.79 -17.19 6.48
CA PHE A 212 -18.65 -17.81 7.79
C PHE A 212 -19.68 -17.21 8.75
N ALA A 213 -20.28 -18.06 9.59
CA ALA A 213 -21.10 -17.58 10.70
C ALA A 213 -20.23 -16.84 11.74
N SER A 214 -20.83 -16.03 12.61
CA SER A 214 -20.09 -15.44 13.73
C SER A 214 -19.62 -16.56 14.67
N GLY A 215 -18.31 -16.58 14.98
CA GLY A 215 -17.65 -17.70 15.66
C GLY A 215 -17.32 -18.89 14.76
N GLY A 216 -17.64 -18.82 13.46
CA GLY A 216 -17.23 -19.82 12.48
C GLY A 216 -15.71 -19.79 12.25
N TYR A 217 -15.13 -20.91 11.81
CA TYR A 217 -13.68 -21.05 11.73
C TYR A 217 -13.21 -21.92 10.56
N ILE A 218 -11.95 -21.73 10.17
CA ILE A 218 -11.18 -22.71 9.41
C ILE A 218 -10.50 -23.62 10.43
N ALA A 219 -10.73 -24.92 10.30
CA ALA A 219 -10.17 -25.93 11.21
C ALA A 219 -8.85 -26.51 10.69
N ASP A 220 -8.02 -27.04 11.59
CA ASP A 220 -6.94 -27.96 11.23
C ASP A 220 -7.49 -29.37 10.92
N ASN A 221 -6.60 -30.31 10.57
CA ASN A 221 -7.00 -31.70 10.28
C ASN A 221 -7.54 -32.46 11.50
N ASN A 222 -7.29 -31.96 12.71
CA ASN A 222 -7.78 -32.55 13.96
C ASN A 222 -9.13 -31.95 14.40
N GLY A 223 -9.62 -30.93 13.67
CA GLY A 223 -10.87 -30.23 13.97
C GLY A 223 -10.71 -29.03 14.91
N ASN A 224 -9.49 -28.66 15.32
CA ASN A 224 -9.26 -27.49 16.17
C ASN A 224 -9.32 -26.19 15.35
N GLU A 225 -9.64 -25.06 15.99
CA GLU A 225 -9.72 -23.77 15.31
C GLU A 225 -8.32 -23.25 14.90
N GLN A 226 -8.10 -23.08 13.60
CA GLN A 226 -6.88 -22.45 13.06
C GLN A 226 -7.07 -20.94 12.89
N ILE A 227 -8.24 -20.51 12.37
CA ILE A 227 -8.63 -19.11 12.19
C ILE A 227 -10.11 -18.99 12.53
N VAL A 228 -10.47 -18.08 13.46
CA VAL A 228 -11.85 -17.83 13.88
C VAL A 228 -12.32 -16.48 13.31
N PHE A 229 -13.52 -16.45 12.76
CA PHE A 229 -14.17 -15.25 12.21
C PHE A 229 -15.27 -14.79 13.14
N THR A 230 -15.26 -13.50 13.47
CA THR A 230 -16.35 -12.84 14.20
C THR A 230 -16.94 -11.76 13.32
N THR A 231 -18.23 -11.49 13.46
CA THR A 231 -18.91 -10.48 12.65
C THR A 231 -19.25 -9.25 13.49
N THR A 232 -19.11 -8.07 12.88
CA THR A 232 -19.58 -6.80 13.40
C THR A 232 -20.74 -6.34 12.52
N ALA A 233 -21.83 -5.87 13.13
CA ALA A 233 -22.95 -5.31 12.38
C ALA A 233 -22.48 -4.10 11.55
N SER A 234 -22.75 -4.10 10.24
CA SER A 234 -22.36 -3.04 9.31
C SER A 234 -20.86 -2.73 9.27
N ALA A 235 -20.00 -3.75 9.32
CA ALA A 235 -18.56 -3.57 9.14
C ALA A 235 -18.24 -2.86 7.80
N VAL A 236 -17.47 -1.77 7.87
CA VAL A 236 -17.02 -0.96 6.71
C VAL A 236 -15.58 -1.29 6.32
N ASN A 237 -14.80 -1.85 7.25
CA ASN A 237 -13.39 -2.15 7.09
C ASN A 237 -13.12 -3.65 7.33
N GLU A 238 -12.18 -4.22 6.60
CA GLU A 238 -11.90 -5.65 6.55
C GLU A 238 -10.40 -5.96 6.41
N LEU A 239 -10.06 -7.25 6.58
CA LEU A 239 -8.73 -7.79 6.31
C LEU A 239 -8.65 -8.26 4.85
N ASN A 240 -7.73 -7.71 4.08
CA ASN A 240 -7.39 -8.20 2.76
C ASN A 240 -6.09 -9.02 2.80
N VAL A 241 -6.09 -10.17 2.14
CA VAL A 241 -4.92 -11.05 2.00
C VAL A 241 -4.69 -11.31 0.52
N SER A 242 -3.58 -10.84 0.00
CA SER A 242 -3.26 -10.90 -1.44
C SER A 242 -1.98 -11.67 -1.71
N ASN A 243 -1.99 -12.43 -2.81
CA ASN A 243 -0.78 -12.96 -3.40
C ASN A 243 0.01 -11.86 -4.11
N ALA A 244 1.23 -12.16 -4.53
CA ALA A 244 2.05 -11.28 -5.33
C ALA A 244 2.56 -12.00 -6.58
N ALA A 245 2.82 -11.23 -7.64
CA ALA A 245 3.53 -11.74 -8.82
C ALA A 245 4.96 -12.16 -8.44
N THR A 246 5.61 -12.95 -9.29
CA THR A 246 7.00 -13.38 -9.09
C THR A 246 7.91 -12.19 -8.80
N GLY A 247 8.65 -12.25 -7.67
CA GLY A 247 9.53 -11.17 -7.19
C GLY A 247 8.86 -10.19 -6.22
N GLY A 248 7.53 -10.21 -6.10
CA GLY A 248 6.79 -9.48 -5.06
C GLY A 248 6.59 -10.31 -3.79
N SER A 249 6.23 -9.65 -2.68
CA SER A 249 5.88 -10.29 -1.41
C SER A 249 4.35 -10.34 -1.24
N PRO A 250 3.77 -11.48 -0.80
CA PRO A 250 2.36 -11.52 -0.37
C PRO A 250 2.07 -10.49 0.72
N GLN A 251 0.83 -10.04 0.81
CA GLN A 251 0.46 -8.96 1.74
C GLN A 251 -0.77 -9.32 2.56
N ILE A 252 -0.77 -8.84 3.81
CA ILE A 252 -1.92 -8.76 4.70
C ILE A 252 -2.12 -7.27 5.01
N ALA A 253 -3.28 -6.72 4.67
CA ALA A 253 -3.55 -5.29 4.78
C ALA A 253 -4.96 -5.04 5.32
N ALA A 254 -5.12 -3.90 6.01
CA ALA A 254 -6.46 -3.37 6.28
C ALA A 254 -7.02 -2.71 5.01
N GLN A 255 -8.28 -2.98 4.71
CA GLN A 255 -9.04 -2.40 3.60
C GLN A 255 -10.40 -1.92 4.11
N GLY A 256 -11.10 -1.10 3.34
CA GLY A 256 -12.46 -0.67 3.65
C GLY A 256 -12.86 0.60 2.93
N GLY A 257 -14.04 1.12 3.29
CA GLY A 257 -14.54 2.40 2.79
C GLY A 257 -13.88 3.64 3.41
N ASP A 258 -13.28 3.50 4.60
CA ASP A 258 -12.65 4.63 5.30
C ASP A 258 -11.26 4.95 4.74
N THR A 259 -10.88 6.24 4.77
CA THR A 259 -9.58 6.70 4.24
C THR A 259 -8.40 6.19 5.05
N ASN A 260 -8.54 6.06 6.37
CA ASN A 260 -7.46 5.70 7.27
C ASN A 260 -7.89 4.52 8.14
N VAL A 261 -7.37 3.33 7.86
CA VAL A 261 -7.68 2.10 8.60
C VAL A 261 -6.39 1.48 9.12
N ASN A 262 -6.29 1.33 10.43
CA ASN A 262 -5.16 0.64 11.06
C ASN A 262 -5.38 -0.88 11.05
N LEU A 263 -4.33 -1.65 10.75
CA LEU A 263 -4.31 -3.09 11.04
C LEU A 263 -3.84 -3.30 12.47
N ASN A 264 -4.77 -3.61 13.38
CA ASN A 264 -4.45 -3.84 14.78
C ASN A 264 -4.19 -5.33 15.04
N LEU A 265 -2.93 -5.69 15.33
CA LEU A 265 -2.53 -7.05 15.70
C LEU A 265 -2.34 -7.14 17.22
N VAL A 266 -3.18 -7.92 17.88
CA VAL A 266 -3.21 -8.02 19.34
C VAL A 266 -2.92 -9.44 19.78
N SER A 267 -1.84 -9.62 20.55
CA SER A 267 -1.54 -10.88 21.23
C SER A 267 -2.33 -11.00 22.55
N LYS A 268 -2.67 -12.23 22.94
CA LYS A 268 -3.36 -12.49 24.21
C LYS A 268 -2.37 -12.49 25.38
N GLY A 269 -2.74 -11.86 26.51
CA GLY A 269 -1.96 -11.87 27.74
C GLY A 269 -0.57 -11.24 27.58
N THR A 270 0.48 -11.92 28.05
CA THR A 270 1.88 -11.47 27.92
C THR A 270 2.52 -11.81 26.56
N GLY A 271 1.75 -12.30 25.58
CA GLY A 271 2.24 -12.60 24.24
C GLY A 271 2.72 -11.34 23.49
N ARG A 272 3.53 -11.53 22.45
CA ARG A 272 4.07 -10.47 21.58
C ARG A 272 3.86 -10.84 20.11
N ILE A 273 3.74 -9.84 19.23
CA ILE A 273 3.77 -10.06 17.78
C ILE A 273 5.21 -10.37 17.36
N GLN A 274 5.39 -11.34 16.46
CA GLN A 274 6.70 -11.84 16.05
C GLN A 274 6.83 -11.91 14.53
N ALA A 275 8.04 -11.70 14.02
CA ALA A 275 8.45 -12.00 12.66
C ALA A 275 9.61 -12.99 12.70
N ASN A 276 9.45 -14.16 12.08
CA ASN A 276 10.44 -15.26 12.12
C ASN A 276 10.90 -15.61 13.55
N GLY A 277 9.97 -15.60 14.51
CA GLY A 277 10.24 -15.87 15.93
C GLY A 277 10.88 -14.71 16.70
N VAL A 278 11.18 -13.58 16.05
CA VAL A 278 11.73 -12.39 16.70
C VAL A 278 10.60 -11.43 17.04
N ASN A 279 10.54 -10.96 18.29
CA ASN A 279 9.54 -9.99 18.72
C ASN A 279 9.65 -8.70 17.91
N ILE A 280 8.52 -8.20 17.42
CA ILE A 280 8.41 -6.87 16.81
C ILE A 280 8.30 -5.85 17.95
N PRO A 281 9.20 -4.86 18.04
CA PRO A 281 9.10 -3.79 19.02
C PRO A 281 7.84 -2.96 18.81
N THR A 282 7.17 -2.61 19.90
CA THR A 282 6.05 -1.66 19.94
C THR A 282 6.46 -0.44 20.77
N ALA A 283 5.72 0.67 20.68
CA ALA A 283 6.08 1.90 21.39
C ALA A 283 6.13 1.76 22.93
N SER A 284 5.43 0.77 23.48
CA SER A 284 5.34 0.52 24.92
C SER A 284 6.17 -0.67 25.40
N SER A 285 6.78 -1.45 24.50
CA SER A 285 7.55 -2.61 24.91
C SER A 285 8.97 -2.23 25.34
N THR A 286 9.47 -2.90 26.37
CA THR A 286 10.89 -2.91 26.69
C THR A 286 11.54 -4.02 25.87
N ASP A 287 12.38 -3.64 24.91
CA ASP A 287 13.06 -4.59 24.02
C ASP A 287 14.58 -4.43 24.08
N THR A 288 15.28 -5.56 24.02
CA THR A 288 16.73 -5.59 23.85
C THR A 288 17.05 -5.66 22.36
N LEU A 289 17.68 -4.61 21.82
CA LEU A 289 18.09 -4.54 20.42
C LEU A 289 19.52 -5.07 20.25
N THR A 290 19.68 -6.37 19.98
CA THR A 290 20.99 -6.97 19.72
C THR A 290 21.36 -6.86 18.24
N ASN A 291 22.58 -6.40 17.94
CA ASN A 291 23.13 -6.33 16.57
C ASN A 291 22.26 -5.51 15.60
N LYS A 292 21.66 -4.41 16.08
CA LYS A 292 20.92 -3.44 15.28
C LYS A 292 21.72 -2.14 15.17
N SER A 293 21.74 -1.57 13.97
CA SER A 293 22.23 -0.20 13.78
C SER A 293 21.12 0.76 14.22
N ILE A 294 21.45 1.73 15.07
CA ILE A 294 20.56 2.80 15.46
C ILE A 294 21.19 4.10 14.94
N ASP A 295 20.53 4.74 13.98
CA ASP A 295 20.99 6.01 13.42
C ASP A 295 20.66 7.16 14.39
N GLY A 296 21.69 7.73 15.01
CA GLY A 296 21.55 8.82 15.98
C GLY A 296 21.11 10.16 15.37
N SER A 297 21.11 10.32 14.04
CA SER A 297 20.65 11.57 13.40
C SER A 297 19.13 11.74 13.41
N THR A 298 18.39 10.64 13.52
CA THR A 298 16.92 10.60 13.49
C THR A 298 16.31 10.03 14.77
N ASN A 299 17.11 9.45 15.67
CA ASN A 299 16.65 8.86 16.92
C ASN A 299 17.08 9.67 18.14
N THR A 300 16.15 9.96 19.05
CA THR A 300 16.47 10.55 20.37
C THR A 300 16.81 9.44 21.35
N LEU A 301 18.10 9.17 21.54
CA LEU A 301 18.59 8.24 22.55
C LEU A 301 18.82 9.01 23.86
N SER A 302 17.84 8.96 24.77
CA SER A 302 17.91 9.57 26.10
C SER A 302 18.00 8.50 27.19
N ASN A 303 18.40 8.90 28.40
CA ASN A 303 18.49 8.02 29.58
C ASN A 303 19.43 6.80 29.43
N ILE A 304 20.39 6.86 28.49
CA ILE A 304 21.47 5.87 28.43
C ILE A 304 22.50 6.25 29.49
N SER A 305 22.61 5.44 30.55
CA SER A 305 23.68 5.61 31.54
C SER A 305 25.04 5.50 30.86
N TRP A 306 25.99 6.37 31.21
CA TRP A 306 27.36 6.32 30.68
C TRP A 306 28.04 4.96 30.94
N ALA A 307 27.66 4.27 32.03
CA ALA A 307 28.15 2.92 32.33
C ALA A 307 27.62 1.83 31.36
N ALA A 308 26.49 2.08 30.69
CA ALA A 308 25.90 1.19 29.69
C ALA A 308 26.50 1.39 28.29
N VAL A 309 27.23 2.48 28.06
CA VAL A 309 27.99 2.71 26.83
C VAL A 309 29.34 2.00 26.94
N THR A 310 29.37 0.71 26.64
CA THR A 310 30.64 -0.03 26.49
C THR A 310 31.47 0.62 25.38
N LYS A 311 32.68 1.06 25.72
CA LYS A 311 33.66 1.82 24.90
C LYS A 311 33.39 1.80 23.39
N PRO A 312 33.31 2.96 22.70
CA PRO A 312 33.21 2.98 21.25
C PRO A 312 34.43 2.25 20.65
N THR A 313 34.21 1.08 20.06
CA THR A 313 35.29 0.20 19.59
C THR A 313 36.04 0.76 18.37
N TYR A 314 35.55 1.82 17.72
CA TYR A 314 36.26 2.47 16.62
C TYR A 314 36.06 3.98 16.61
N ILE A 315 37.04 4.73 17.11
CA ILE A 315 37.39 6.02 16.50
C ILE A 315 38.33 5.63 15.35
N ALA A 316 37.89 5.79 14.10
CA ALA A 316 38.69 5.43 12.94
C ALA A 316 40.09 6.05 13.05
N ALA A 317 41.14 5.25 12.84
CA ALA A 317 42.52 5.70 12.90
C ALA A 317 42.70 6.91 11.97
N GLY A 318 43.00 8.08 12.54
CA GLY A 318 43.11 9.36 11.82
C GLY A 318 42.03 10.39 12.15
N THR A 319 40.97 10.04 12.87
CA THR A 319 40.04 11.05 13.42
C THR A 319 40.52 11.48 14.81
N THR A 320 40.93 12.74 14.93
CA THR A 320 41.25 13.31 16.24
C THR A 320 40.00 13.28 17.11
N VAL A 321 40.15 12.76 18.32
CA VAL A 321 39.16 12.68 19.41
C VAL A 321 38.34 13.98 19.55
N LYS A 322 38.93 15.13 19.20
CA LYS A 322 38.30 16.46 19.16
C LYS A 322 37.06 16.57 18.26
N ASN A 323 36.99 15.86 17.13
CA ASN A 323 35.83 15.93 16.23
C ASN A 323 34.66 15.02 16.68
N ALA A 324 34.95 13.94 17.41
CA ALA A 324 33.92 13.08 18.00
C ALA A 324 33.35 13.67 19.30
N LEU A 325 34.11 14.53 19.99
CA LEU A 325 33.72 15.18 21.24
C LEU A 325 33.32 16.65 21.10
N SER A 326 33.40 17.26 19.90
CA SER A 326 32.98 18.66 19.69
C SER A 326 31.47 18.88 19.81
N ALA A 327 30.66 17.82 19.65
CA ALA A 327 29.22 17.84 19.84
C ALA A 327 28.79 17.44 21.27
N VAL A 328 29.71 16.90 22.07
CA VAL A 328 29.49 16.71 23.51
C VAL A 328 29.85 18.03 24.16
N ASN A 329 28.90 18.70 24.81
CA ASN A 329 29.20 19.84 25.69
C ASN A 329 29.96 19.31 26.92
N MET A 330 31.23 18.94 26.72
CA MET A 330 32.20 18.81 27.77
C MET A 330 32.60 20.23 28.14
N TYR A 331 31.75 20.86 28.96
CA TYR A 331 32.28 21.68 30.04
C TYR A 331 33.46 20.88 30.62
N PRO A 332 34.71 21.36 30.52
CA PRO A 332 35.81 20.55 30.95
C PRO A 332 35.57 20.22 32.41
N LEU A 333 35.91 19.00 32.75
CA LEU A 333 36.05 18.46 34.09
C LEU A 333 36.78 19.45 35.01
N VAL A 334 36.09 20.49 35.48
CA VAL A 334 36.48 21.32 36.61
C VAL A 334 35.99 20.56 37.82
N GLY A 335 36.61 19.40 38.04
CA GLY A 335 36.64 18.78 39.34
C GLY A 335 37.46 19.71 40.22
N SER A 336 36.75 20.56 40.95
CA SER A 336 37.20 21.21 42.16
C SER A 336 37.95 20.22 43.05
N ALA A 337 39.28 20.30 43.07
CA ALA A 337 40.01 19.97 44.28
C ALA A 337 40.06 21.26 45.10
N ASP A 338 39.23 21.31 46.15
CA ASP A 338 39.34 22.28 47.22
C ASP A 338 40.80 22.33 47.71
N VAL A 339 41.51 23.42 47.40
CA VAL A 339 42.61 23.90 48.21
C VAL A 339 42.24 25.27 48.72
N GLY A 340 41.86 25.31 50.00
CA GLY A 340 41.48 26.50 50.72
C GLY A 340 42.60 27.55 50.69
N ASN A 341 42.38 28.59 49.91
CA ASN A 341 42.67 30.00 50.20
C ASN A 341 42.44 30.77 48.89
N GLY A 342 41.50 31.72 48.92
CA GLY A 342 41.02 32.45 47.74
C GLY A 342 42.11 33.01 46.83
N GLN A 343 42.46 32.25 45.80
CA GLN A 343 43.42 32.63 44.77
C GLN A 343 42.81 32.34 43.39
N MET A 344 42.05 33.31 42.85
CA MET A 344 41.55 33.32 41.47
C MET A 344 42.69 33.60 40.46
N PHE A 345 43.69 32.72 40.39
CA PHE A 345 44.72 32.74 39.33
C PHE A 345 45.23 31.32 38.98
N GLY A 346 44.34 30.33 39.05
CA GLY A 346 44.66 28.90 38.90
C GLY A 346 44.72 28.38 37.46
N ALA A 347 45.53 28.98 36.58
CA ALA A 347 45.83 28.41 35.26
C ALA A 347 47.25 28.66 34.75
N PHE A 348 48.22 28.90 35.65
CA PHE A 348 49.62 29.13 35.26
C PHE A 348 50.65 28.18 35.90
N ALA A 349 50.22 27.17 36.66
CA ALA A 349 51.13 26.33 37.41
C ALA A 349 51.10 24.88 36.89
N ALA A 350 52.11 24.50 36.11
CA ALA A 350 52.88 23.25 36.30
C ALA A 350 53.92 22.99 35.21
N ASN A 351 53.67 23.38 33.95
CA ASN A 351 54.61 23.11 32.86
C ASN A 351 55.03 24.40 32.15
N ALA A 352 56.19 24.91 32.53
CA ALA A 352 56.90 26.02 31.89
C ALA A 352 57.43 25.67 30.48
N LEU A 353 56.66 24.94 29.67
CA LEU A 353 57.07 24.47 28.33
C LEU A 353 56.97 25.56 27.24
N TYR A 354 56.36 26.70 27.55
CA TYR A 354 56.01 27.73 26.58
C TYR A 354 56.42 29.13 27.03
N SER A 355 57.66 29.25 27.51
CA SER A 355 58.15 30.46 28.15
C SER A 355 58.90 31.42 27.23
N HIS A 356 59.01 31.17 25.93
CA HIS A 356 59.69 32.06 25.00
C HIS A 356 58.89 32.28 23.70
N PRO A 357 58.90 33.50 23.10
CA PRO A 357 58.07 33.86 21.94
C PRO A 357 58.38 33.08 20.65
N GLU A 358 59.49 32.35 20.61
CA GLU A 358 59.80 31.44 19.49
C GLU A 358 59.13 30.06 19.63
N SER A 359 58.43 29.78 20.74
CA SER A 359 57.63 28.57 20.90
C SER A 359 56.29 28.72 20.18
N GLU A 360 55.89 27.74 19.36
CA GLU A 360 54.59 27.73 18.66
C GLU A 360 53.37 27.84 19.60
N TRP A 361 53.57 27.56 20.88
CA TRP A 361 52.54 27.54 21.91
C TRP A 361 52.78 28.59 23.01
N PHE A 362 53.62 29.60 22.74
CA PHE A 362 53.92 30.68 23.68
C PHE A 362 52.64 31.36 24.19
N VAL A 363 52.41 31.27 25.51
CA VAL A 363 51.36 32.03 26.19
C VAL A 363 52.05 32.99 27.16
N PRO A 364 52.21 34.28 26.81
CA PRO A 364 52.76 35.24 27.74
C PRO A 364 51.81 35.38 28.94
N ILE A 365 52.33 35.67 30.14
CA ILE A 365 51.48 36.23 31.20
C ILE A 365 50.82 37.47 30.58
N PRO A 366 49.48 37.56 30.54
CA PRO A 366 48.82 38.62 29.80
C PRO A 366 49.36 39.99 30.25
N HIS A 367 49.82 40.77 29.26
CA HIS A 367 50.39 42.12 29.40
C HIS A 367 49.49 43.08 30.19
N ALA A 368 48.21 42.73 30.35
CA ALA A 368 47.21 43.43 31.14
C ALA A 368 47.51 43.48 32.64
N TYR A 369 48.45 42.66 33.15
CA TYR A 369 48.69 42.58 34.60
C TYR A 369 50.12 42.98 35.01
N ASN A 370 51.11 42.96 34.11
CA ASN A 370 52.52 43.17 34.48
C ASN A 370 52.97 44.64 34.43
N ASP A 371 53.28 45.23 35.58
CA ASP A 371 53.77 46.61 35.69
C ASP A 371 55.21 46.82 35.16
N ILE A 372 56.00 45.75 35.00
CA ILE A 372 57.40 45.84 34.54
C ILE A 372 57.53 45.87 33.01
N ALA A 373 56.55 45.35 32.25
CA ALA A 373 56.63 45.15 30.80
C ALA A 373 56.90 46.43 29.98
N TYR A 374 56.64 47.61 30.56
CA TYR A 374 56.87 48.93 29.95
C TYR A 374 57.61 49.90 30.87
N ASN A 375 58.36 49.38 31.86
CA ASN A 375 59.02 50.20 32.89
C ASN A 375 59.93 51.29 32.28
N ASN A 376 60.72 50.94 31.25
CA ASN A 376 61.61 51.88 30.56
C ASN A 376 60.82 52.96 29.79
N ASN A 377 59.74 52.59 29.08
CA ASN A 377 58.87 53.54 28.38
C ASN A 377 58.15 54.51 29.31
N ARG A 378 58.02 54.16 30.60
CA ARG A 378 57.35 54.97 31.63
C ARG A 378 58.32 55.79 32.50
N GLY A 379 59.62 55.77 32.20
CA GLY A 379 60.64 56.58 32.89
C GLY A 379 61.44 55.84 33.98
N GLY A 380 61.27 54.52 34.12
CA GLY A 380 62.18 53.67 34.90
C GLY A 380 63.45 53.29 34.12
N THR A 381 64.40 52.62 34.78
CA THR A 381 65.64 52.12 34.15
C THR A 381 65.98 50.69 34.57
N VAL A 382 66.82 50.02 33.80
CA VAL A 382 67.35 48.69 34.11
C VAL A 382 68.85 48.70 33.91
N LYS A 383 69.58 48.23 34.93
CA LYS A 383 71.02 48.01 34.92
C LYS A 383 71.31 46.52 35.06
N VAL A 384 72.20 45.99 34.24
CA VAL A 384 72.66 44.59 34.35
C VAL A 384 74.06 44.58 34.95
N LEU A 385 74.25 43.75 35.97
CA LEU A 385 75.50 43.56 36.70
C LEU A 385 75.95 42.10 36.52
N LEU A 386 77.22 41.89 36.21
CA LEU A 386 77.88 40.59 36.23
C LEU A 386 78.92 40.59 37.34
N ASN A 387 78.79 39.69 38.31
CA ASN A 387 79.68 39.58 39.47
C ASN A 387 79.90 40.94 40.16
N GLY A 388 78.83 41.74 40.28
CA GLY A 388 78.86 43.07 40.90
C GLY A 388 79.42 44.20 40.02
N SER A 389 79.99 43.90 38.85
CA SER A 389 80.46 44.90 37.88
C SER A 389 79.38 45.22 36.86
N THR A 390 79.28 46.46 36.40
CA THR A 390 78.29 46.86 35.37
C THR A 390 78.58 46.11 34.06
N TYR A 391 77.66 45.23 33.65
CA TYR A 391 77.68 44.53 32.36
C TYR A 391 77.00 45.38 31.27
N ALA A 392 75.85 45.99 31.60
CA ALA A 392 75.17 46.98 30.77
C ALA A 392 74.72 48.16 31.65
N ALA A 393 75.11 49.38 31.27
CA ALA A 393 74.89 50.61 32.04
C ALA A 393 73.48 51.22 31.84
N ASP A 394 73.04 52.04 32.80
CA ASP A 394 71.77 52.76 32.77
C ASP A 394 71.69 53.77 31.59
N GLY A 395 70.63 53.70 30.78
CA GLY A 395 70.16 54.82 29.96
C GLY A 395 70.70 54.96 28.53
N ASN A 396 70.24 54.09 27.62
CA ASN A 396 69.82 54.42 26.24
C ASN A 396 69.48 53.11 25.53
N ASN A 397 68.21 52.86 25.21
CA ASN A 397 67.78 51.66 24.46
C ASN A 397 68.46 50.37 24.93
N ALA A 398 68.60 50.19 26.25
CA ALA A 398 69.06 48.94 26.79
C ALA A 398 67.96 47.91 26.50
N SER A 399 68.18 47.05 25.51
CA SER A 399 67.87 45.65 25.72
C SER A 399 66.41 45.23 25.68
N PRO A 400 65.84 44.49 24.71
CA PRO A 400 64.55 43.84 24.93
C PRO A 400 64.62 42.69 25.95
N PHE A 401 65.33 42.84 27.09
CA PHE A 401 65.43 41.83 28.15
C PHE A 401 64.08 41.59 28.85
N PHE A 402 63.22 42.62 28.94
CA PHE A 402 61.90 42.54 29.58
C PHE A 402 60.74 42.92 28.66
N THR A 403 60.99 43.09 27.36
CA THR A 403 59.94 43.31 26.36
C THR A 403 59.59 41.96 25.71
N PRO A 404 58.38 41.42 25.95
CA PRO A 404 58.03 40.06 25.52
C PRO A 404 57.75 39.91 24.02
N ASP A 405 57.65 41.01 23.26
CA ASP A 405 57.25 41.06 21.84
C ASP A 405 58.43 41.33 20.87
N ALA A 406 59.68 41.31 21.33
CA ALA A 406 60.87 41.54 20.51
C ALA A 406 61.86 40.37 20.58
N THR A 407 62.71 40.21 19.56
CA THR A 407 63.83 39.27 19.58
C THR A 407 64.75 39.61 20.76
N TYR A 408 64.84 38.69 21.71
CA TYR A 408 65.57 38.80 22.98
C TYR A 408 67.07 39.08 22.79
N GLU A 409 67.70 39.67 23.81
CA GLU A 409 69.16 39.66 23.97
C GLU A 409 69.53 38.73 25.14
N THR A 410 70.63 37.98 25.01
CA THR A 410 71.17 37.14 26.09
C THR A 410 72.30 37.87 26.81
N VAL A 411 72.43 37.65 28.11
CA VAL A 411 73.70 37.97 28.80
C VAL A 411 74.66 36.84 28.46
N THR A 412 75.42 37.00 27.39
CA THR A 412 76.29 35.95 26.81
C THR A 412 77.65 35.81 27.49
N ALA A 413 77.93 36.60 28.53
CA ALA A 413 79.19 36.52 29.25
C ALA A 413 78.94 36.24 30.73
N TYR A 414 79.03 34.97 31.11
CA TYR A 414 79.48 34.59 32.44
C TYR A 414 80.53 33.51 32.29
N SER A 415 81.58 33.52 33.11
CA SER A 415 82.77 32.67 32.98
C SER A 415 82.62 31.29 33.62
N SER A 416 81.63 31.12 34.51
CA SER A 416 81.32 29.86 35.21
C SER A 416 79.83 29.76 35.55
N THR A 417 79.34 28.56 35.88
CA THR A 417 77.96 28.37 36.40
C THR A 417 77.74 29.01 37.78
N SER A 418 78.81 29.47 38.45
CA SER A 418 78.78 30.12 39.77
C SER A 418 78.75 31.66 39.70
N ASP A 419 78.85 32.25 38.51
CA ASP A 419 78.77 33.68 38.32
C ASP A 419 77.37 34.20 38.69
N THR A 420 77.31 35.46 39.14
CA THR A 420 76.06 36.14 39.49
C THR A 420 75.69 37.15 38.41
N VAL A 421 74.55 36.93 37.76
CA VAL A 421 73.92 37.93 36.89
C VAL A 421 72.82 38.62 37.68
N SER A 422 72.91 39.94 37.84
CA SER A 422 71.89 40.72 38.56
C SER A 422 71.27 41.79 37.68
N TYR A 423 69.95 41.91 37.75
CA TYR A 423 69.17 42.95 37.08
C TYR A 423 68.67 43.92 38.15
N GLU A 424 69.26 45.11 38.21
CA GLU A 424 68.80 46.19 39.07
C GLU A 424 67.83 47.08 38.28
N ILE A 425 66.56 47.06 38.67
CA ILE A 425 65.44 47.71 38.01
C ILE A 425 65.02 48.91 38.86
N SER A 426 65.24 50.12 38.37
CA SER A 426 64.63 51.32 38.94
C SER A 426 63.20 51.42 38.42
N LEU A 427 62.24 51.36 39.34
CA LEU A 427 60.83 51.35 38.97
C LEU A 427 60.39 52.75 38.53
N TYR A 428 59.54 52.83 37.51
CA TYR A 428 59.02 54.11 36.99
C TYR A 428 58.21 54.91 38.03
N ARG A 429 57.78 54.24 39.10
CA ARG A 429 57.10 54.82 40.27
C ARG A 429 57.36 53.97 41.50
N THR A 430 57.04 54.51 42.68
CA THR A 430 57.01 53.75 43.92
C THR A 430 55.77 52.86 44.01
N PHE A 431 55.95 51.59 44.37
CA PHE A 431 54.84 50.67 44.65
C PHE A 431 54.68 50.43 46.14
N TYR A 432 53.46 50.61 46.65
CA TYR A 432 53.11 50.43 48.06
C TYR A 432 52.17 49.24 48.21
N TRP A 433 52.36 48.51 49.32
CA TRP A 433 51.48 47.43 49.82
C TRP A 433 51.21 46.23 48.89
N GLY A 434 51.24 45.02 49.44
CA GLY A 434 50.68 43.80 48.82
C GLY A 434 51.10 43.54 47.37
N ILE A 435 52.38 43.24 47.14
CA ILE A 435 52.95 43.12 45.79
C ILE A 435 53.32 41.67 45.50
N ARG A 436 53.01 41.20 44.30
CA ARG A 436 53.54 39.93 43.79
C ARG A 436 54.65 40.20 42.79
N PHE A 437 55.77 39.52 42.93
CA PHE A 437 56.88 39.64 42.00
C PHE A 437 57.36 38.25 41.60
N GLY A 438 57.89 38.15 40.39
CA GLY A 438 58.42 36.91 39.91
C GLY A 438 59.19 37.07 38.61
N ILE A 439 59.86 35.99 38.24
CA ILE A 439 60.64 35.87 37.03
C ILE A 439 60.23 34.60 36.32
N GLN A 440 60.12 34.72 35.00
CA GLN A 440 59.97 33.62 34.08
C GLN A 440 61.23 33.55 33.21
N GLN A 441 61.90 32.41 33.29
CA GLN A 441 63.09 32.02 32.55
C GLN A 441 62.75 30.85 31.64
N THR A 442 63.59 30.61 30.62
CA THR A 442 63.44 29.41 29.80
C THR A 442 63.92 28.17 30.54
N ASP A 443 63.39 27.01 30.20
CA ASP A 443 63.80 25.74 30.79
C ASP A 443 65.21 25.31 30.34
N TRP A 444 65.60 25.66 29.12
CA TRP A 444 66.87 25.32 28.51
C TRP A 444 68.01 26.31 28.80
N CYS A 445 67.79 27.42 29.51
CA CYS A 445 68.83 28.41 29.83
C CYS A 445 68.37 29.33 30.99
N ARG A 446 68.72 28.98 32.24
CA ARG A 446 68.25 29.69 33.45
C ARG A 446 69.22 29.63 34.62
N GLY A 447 69.13 30.63 35.50
CA GLY A 447 69.68 30.57 36.84
C GLY A 447 68.76 29.75 37.74
N GLN A 448 69.29 28.70 38.37
CA GLN A 448 68.52 27.84 39.28
C GLN A 448 68.43 28.45 40.69
N ASN A 449 69.36 29.31 41.07
CA ASN A 449 69.25 30.10 42.29
C ASN A 449 68.75 31.49 41.92
N VAL A 450 67.59 31.86 42.46
CA VAL A 450 66.90 33.11 42.17
C VAL A 450 66.71 33.88 43.48
N MET A 451 67.30 35.08 43.53
CA MET A 451 67.13 36.00 44.64
C MET A 451 66.46 37.29 44.16
N PHE A 452 65.40 37.71 44.83
CA PHE A 452 64.79 39.03 44.68
C PHE A 452 65.08 39.89 45.89
N GLU A 453 65.52 41.11 45.64
CA GLU A 453 65.70 42.15 46.64
C GLU A 453 64.87 43.38 46.23
N ALA A 454 64.34 44.10 47.21
CA ALA A 454 63.67 45.38 47.02
C ALA A 454 64.43 46.48 47.75
N TYR A 455 64.50 47.65 47.12
CA TYR A 455 65.00 48.87 47.74
C TYR A 455 63.82 49.76 48.12
N ASN A 456 63.73 50.10 49.41
CA ASN A 456 62.63 50.88 49.97
C ASN A 456 62.89 52.40 49.99
N GLY A 457 63.86 52.87 49.21
CA GLY A 457 64.34 54.27 49.24
C GLY A 457 65.54 54.49 50.16
N THR A 458 65.78 53.62 51.15
CA THR A 458 66.92 53.75 52.10
C THR A 458 67.80 52.51 52.23
N SER A 459 67.24 51.30 52.08
CA SER A 459 67.99 50.03 52.22
C SER A 459 67.45 48.94 51.29
N TRP A 460 68.32 48.00 50.92
CA TRP A 460 67.93 46.76 50.24
C TRP A 460 67.47 45.70 51.24
N SER A 461 66.39 44.99 50.92
CA SER A 461 65.88 43.85 51.68
C SER A 461 65.58 42.67 50.76
N THR A 462 65.98 41.46 51.15
CA THR A 462 65.66 40.22 50.43
C THR A 462 64.18 39.88 50.58
N ILE A 463 63.50 39.67 49.46
CA ILE A 463 62.07 39.31 49.40
C ILE A 463 61.87 37.83 49.05
N LEU A 464 62.78 37.28 48.25
CA LEU A 464 62.82 35.87 47.90
C LEU A 464 64.28 35.46 47.76
N ASN A 465 64.64 34.30 48.32
CA ASN A 465 65.94 33.70 48.10
C ASN A 465 65.74 32.18 47.99
N THR A 466 65.62 31.71 46.75
CA THR A 466 65.32 30.31 46.49
C THR A 466 66.43 29.68 45.67
N THR A 467 66.88 28.51 46.09
CA THR A 467 67.95 27.76 45.43
C THR A 467 67.40 26.57 44.63
N ASN A 468 68.18 26.06 43.68
CA ASN A 468 67.93 24.82 42.94
C ASN A 468 66.53 24.71 42.29
N GLN A 469 66.03 25.80 41.73
CA GLN A 469 64.77 25.83 41.00
C GLN A 469 64.87 24.95 39.73
N THR A 470 63.92 24.03 39.63
CA THR A 470 63.80 23.07 38.52
C THR A 470 62.78 23.52 37.47
N THR A 471 62.01 24.56 37.78
CA THR A 471 61.00 25.16 36.89
C THR A 471 61.46 26.54 36.38
N GLY A 472 60.98 26.94 35.21
CA GLY A 472 61.29 28.26 34.63
C GLY A 472 60.59 29.43 35.31
N LEU A 473 59.56 29.20 36.14
CA LEU A 473 58.85 30.25 36.88
C LEU A 473 59.25 30.22 38.37
N THR A 474 59.66 31.37 38.89
CA THR A 474 59.92 31.59 40.32
C THR A 474 59.26 32.89 40.74
N TRP A 475 58.41 32.85 41.76
CA TRP A 475 57.65 34.01 42.23
C TRP A 475 57.41 33.95 43.72
N SER A 476 57.10 35.11 44.31
CA SER A 476 56.70 35.23 45.70
C SER A 476 55.78 36.45 45.88
N SER A 477 55.15 36.53 47.05
CA SER A 477 54.44 37.71 47.51
C SER A 477 55.25 38.40 48.60
N GLY A 478 55.30 39.73 48.57
CA GLY A 478 55.93 40.52 49.61
C GLY A 478 55.12 41.79 49.88
N ASP A 479 55.17 42.28 51.10
CA ASP A 479 54.52 43.52 51.48
C ASP A 479 55.57 44.63 51.59
N ALA A 480 55.34 45.73 50.87
CA ALA A 480 56.28 46.84 50.78
C ALA A 480 56.14 47.88 51.90
N GLY A 481 55.13 47.74 52.78
CA GLY A 481 54.90 48.70 53.85
C GLY A 481 54.63 50.12 53.36
N SER A 482 54.72 51.09 54.28
CA SER A 482 54.51 52.53 54.01
C SER A 482 55.68 53.23 53.34
N THR A 483 56.86 52.61 53.29
CA THR A 483 58.06 53.18 52.65
C THR A 483 58.09 52.94 51.14
N GLY A 484 57.46 51.86 50.68
CA GLY A 484 57.27 51.55 49.26
C GLY A 484 58.54 51.11 48.54
N ILE A 485 58.41 50.33 47.47
CA ILE A 485 59.54 49.83 46.67
C ILE A 485 59.83 50.80 45.54
N THR A 486 61.07 51.26 45.44
CA THR A 486 61.55 52.16 44.37
C THR A 486 62.50 51.47 43.40
N LYS A 487 63.19 50.41 43.84
CA LYS A 487 64.00 49.55 42.97
C LYS A 487 63.82 48.07 43.30
N LEU A 488 64.02 47.22 42.32
CA LEU A 488 64.13 45.77 42.48
C LEU A 488 65.50 45.31 42.02
N ARG A 489 66.03 44.26 42.64
CA ARG A 489 67.18 43.54 42.12
C ARG A 489 66.82 42.07 42.01
N VAL A 490 67.06 41.48 40.84
CA VAL A 490 66.93 40.03 40.63
C VAL A 490 68.31 39.48 40.36
N SER A 491 68.81 38.63 41.25
CA SER A 491 70.11 37.98 41.14
C SER A 491 69.94 36.50 40.82
N LEU A 492 70.63 36.06 39.78
CA LEU A 492 70.62 34.71 39.27
C LEU A 492 72.02 34.09 39.42
N THR A 493 72.09 32.91 40.03
CA THR A 493 73.30 32.08 40.14
C THR A 493 72.98 30.61 39.86
N ASN A 494 73.99 29.76 39.80
CA ASN A 494 73.85 28.32 39.55
C ASN A 494 73.09 28.04 38.24
N PHE A 495 73.67 28.46 37.12
CA PHE A 495 73.04 28.31 35.81
C PHE A 495 73.03 26.84 35.35
N ASN A 496 71.91 26.40 34.77
CA ASN A 496 71.74 25.02 34.30
C ASN A 496 72.41 24.74 32.94
N VAL A 497 73.10 25.73 32.37
CA VAL A 497 73.81 25.67 31.09
C VAL A 497 75.18 26.30 31.18
N SER A 498 76.08 25.89 30.27
CA SER A 498 77.44 26.43 30.18
C SER A 498 77.47 27.90 29.80
N SER A 499 78.61 28.54 30.09
CA SER A 499 78.93 29.95 29.79
C SER A 499 78.69 30.36 28.34
N SER A 500 78.80 29.42 27.39
CA SER A 500 78.60 29.64 25.95
C SER A 500 77.15 29.87 25.51
N VAL A 501 76.17 29.55 26.36
CA VAL A 501 74.72 29.71 26.06
C VAL A 501 74.18 31.05 26.57
N GLY A 502 74.81 31.64 27.59
CA GLY A 502 74.35 32.87 28.24
C GLY A 502 73.13 32.66 29.15
N ALA A 503 72.62 33.75 29.75
CA ALA A 503 71.45 33.74 30.63
C ALA A 503 70.29 34.44 29.93
N ARG A 504 69.10 33.80 29.94
CA ARG A 504 67.89 34.34 29.32
C ARG A 504 66.78 34.52 30.35
N ILE A 505 66.19 35.71 30.33
CA ILE A 505 64.95 36.00 31.03
C ILE A 505 63.88 36.25 29.97
N SER A 506 62.73 35.61 30.13
CA SER A 506 61.58 35.84 29.27
C SER A 506 60.75 37.02 29.78
N GLN A 507 60.57 37.08 31.11
CA GLN A 507 59.82 38.16 31.75
C GLN A 507 60.19 38.26 33.22
N VAL A 508 60.35 39.49 33.71
CA VAL A 508 60.20 39.79 35.15
C VAL A 508 58.87 40.49 35.31
N PHE A 509 58.11 40.13 36.34
CA PHE A 509 56.83 40.76 36.62
C PHE A 509 56.74 41.27 38.04
N LEU A 510 56.01 42.39 38.16
CA LEU A 510 55.50 42.94 39.40
C LEU A 510 54.01 43.22 39.20
N LEU A 511 53.19 42.77 40.14
CA LEU A 511 51.76 43.01 40.19
C LEU A 511 51.45 43.74 41.50
N GLY A 512 51.21 45.05 41.43
CA GLY A 512 50.87 45.87 42.60
C GLY A 512 49.35 46.07 42.78
N PHE A 513 48.94 46.39 44.01
CA PHE A 513 47.54 46.66 44.40
C PHE A 513 46.89 47.83 43.62
N ASP A 514 47.67 48.78 43.10
CA ASP A 514 47.22 49.93 42.27
C ASP A 514 47.77 49.89 40.84
N SER A 515 47.86 48.71 40.22
CA SER A 515 48.32 48.63 38.82
C SER A 515 47.42 49.46 37.90
N GLN A 516 48.00 50.44 37.19
CA GLN A 516 47.27 51.27 36.23
C GLN A 516 46.76 50.49 35.00
N LEU A 517 47.23 49.26 34.81
CA LEU A 517 46.78 48.36 33.75
C LEU A 517 45.38 47.76 34.03
N LEU A 518 44.92 47.81 35.29
CA LEU A 518 43.59 47.35 35.70
C LEU A 518 42.52 48.47 35.75
N SER A 519 42.93 49.74 35.76
CA SER A 519 42.03 50.88 35.96
C SER A 519 41.62 51.64 34.69
N SER A 520 41.95 51.14 33.49
CA SER A 520 41.51 51.76 32.22
C SER A 520 41.16 50.73 31.14
N THR A 521 40.18 51.06 30.30
CA THR A 521 39.70 50.27 29.17
C THR A 521 40.78 50.03 28.11
N PHE A 522 40.89 48.77 27.70
CA PHE A 522 41.91 48.16 26.84
C PHE A 522 42.31 48.98 25.59
N LEU A 523 43.62 49.18 25.43
CA LEU A 523 44.26 49.51 24.15
C LEU A 523 44.49 48.22 23.33
N PRO A 524 44.07 48.13 22.06
CA PRO A 524 44.52 47.05 21.21
C PRO A 524 45.99 47.23 20.82
N ARG A 525 46.69 46.09 20.75
CA ARG A 525 48.12 45.95 20.45
C ARG A 525 48.45 46.62 19.10
N GLY A 526 49.06 47.81 19.14
CA GLY A 526 49.58 48.50 17.96
C GLY A 526 49.20 49.98 17.79
N GLY A 527 48.41 50.59 18.68
CA GLY A 527 48.19 52.06 18.65
C GLY A 527 47.42 52.57 17.42
N GLY A 528 46.39 51.86 16.98
CA GLY A 528 45.48 52.32 15.91
C GLY A 528 44.43 53.32 16.40
N GLN A 529 43.99 54.21 15.50
CA GLN A 529 42.95 55.22 15.75
C GLN A 529 41.57 54.57 15.96
N LEU A 530 40.82 55.02 16.97
CA LEU A 530 39.47 54.55 17.30
C LEU A 530 38.50 54.79 16.12
N PHE A 531 37.79 53.75 15.68
CA PHE A 531 36.61 53.91 14.81
C PHE A 531 35.35 54.01 15.67
N GLY A 532 34.87 55.23 15.89
CA GLY A 532 33.59 55.53 16.54
C GLY A 532 33.58 56.95 17.12
N GLU A 533 32.50 57.72 16.89
CA GLU A 533 32.33 59.03 17.52
C GLU A 533 32.11 58.86 19.04
N LEU A 534 32.98 59.47 19.85
CA LEU A 534 32.71 59.78 21.26
C LEU A 534 31.81 61.02 21.35
N GLY A 535 30.57 60.87 20.92
CA GLY A 535 29.50 61.80 21.25
C GLY A 535 28.39 60.98 21.88
N THR A 536 27.96 61.31 23.09
CA THR A 536 26.78 60.70 23.71
C THR A 536 25.57 60.90 22.80
N PRO A 537 25.08 59.89 22.06
CA PRO A 537 23.87 60.08 21.29
C PRO A 537 22.73 59.99 22.30
N ALA A 538 21.85 60.99 22.32
CA ALA A 538 20.66 61.00 23.17
C ALA A 538 19.65 59.87 22.84
N ILE A 539 20.02 58.92 21.97
CA ILE A 539 19.22 57.77 21.56
C ILE A 539 20.19 56.63 21.27
N TRP A 540 20.11 55.52 22.02
CA TRP A 540 20.95 54.33 21.83
C TRP A 540 20.57 53.62 20.53
N THR A 541 21.17 54.05 19.41
CA THR A 541 21.10 53.32 18.15
C THR A 541 22.43 52.64 17.85
N ASP A 542 22.46 51.32 17.89
CA ASP A 542 23.56 50.56 17.30
C ASP A 542 23.38 50.57 15.77
N ARG A 543 24.41 50.98 15.03
CA ARG A 543 24.36 51.09 13.57
C ARG A 543 25.44 50.21 12.94
N ILE A 544 25.03 49.30 12.05
CA ILE A 544 25.97 48.65 11.13
C ILE A 544 26.26 49.63 10.01
N LYS A 545 27.51 50.06 9.86
CA LYS A 545 27.96 50.99 8.82
C LYS A 545 28.71 50.27 7.71
N ASP A 546 28.60 50.78 6.50
CA ASP A 546 29.49 50.44 5.39
C ASP A 546 30.91 50.89 5.73
N ARG A 547 31.88 49.98 5.64
CA ARG A 547 33.27 50.24 6.05
C ARG A 547 33.97 51.29 5.17
N THR A 548 33.54 51.42 3.91
CA THR A 548 34.21 52.26 2.91
C THR A 548 33.61 53.67 2.88
N THR A 549 32.30 53.79 2.99
CA THR A 549 31.57 55.07 2.86
C THR A 549 31.10 55.63 4.20
N GLY A 550 31.08 54.83 5.27
CA GLY A 550 30.57 55.23 6.58
C GLY A 550 29.03 55.32 6.66
N THR A 551 28.34 55.05 5.55
CA THR A 551 26.87 55.11 5.46
C THR A 551 26.23 54.01 6.32
N GLY A 552 25.13 54.32 7.01
CA GLY A 552 24.37 53.30 7.74
C GLY A 552 23.73 52.28 6.81
N ILE A 553 23.94 50.99 7.10
CA ILE A 553 23.32 49.85 6.41
C ILE A 553 22.09 49.41 7.19
N ILE A 554 22.21 49.27 8.52
CA ILE A 554 21.12 48.89 9.44
C ILE A 554 21.24 49.72 10.72
N ASP A 555 20.11 50.31 11.15
CA ASP A 555 19.98 51.02 12.42
C ASP A 555 19.10 50.21 13.38
N PHE A 556 19.62 49.88 14.56
CA PHE A 556 18.89 49.23 15.64
C PHE A 556 18.43 50.27 16.65
N TYR A 557 17.13 50.35 16.92
CA TYR A 557 16.58 51.25 17.93
C TYR A 557 16.27 50.47 19.22
N SER A 558 16.66 51.03 20.37
CA SER A 558 16.27 50.48 21.66
C SER A 558 14.85 50.89 22.03
N ASN A 559 14.06 49.93 22.52
CA ASN A 559 12.74 50.16 23.10
C ASN A 559 12.74 49.60 24.53
N ALA A 560 12.36 50.42 25.51
CA ALA A 560 12.48 50.14 26.94
C ALA A 560 11.65 48.93 27.43
N SER A 561 10.79 48.35 26.58
CA SER A 561 10.01 47.14 26.87
C SER A 561 9.83 46.25 25.63
N ALA A 562 10.88 46.07 24.84
CA ALA A 562 10.85 45.16 23.70
C ALA A 562 10.72 43.70 24.15
N VAL A 563 9.54 43.11 23.93
CA VAL A 563 9.24 41.70 24.19
C VAL A 563 9.51 40.81 22.97
N ASN A 564 9.44 41.41 21.78
CA ASN A 564 9.66 40.76 20.49
C ASN A 564 10.82 41.41 19.73
N TYR A 565 11.59 40.62 18.98
CA TYR A 565 12.82 41.01 18.30
C TYR A 565 13.04 40.23 17.00
N LEU A 566 13.91 40.77 16.14
CA LEU A 566 14.34 40.11 14.90
C LEU A 566 15.60 39.27 15.16
N GLN A 567 15.57 37.98 14.85
CA GLN A 567 16.71 37.07 14.94
C GLN A 567 17.18 36.63 13.55
N ILE A 568 18.48 36.72 13.28
CA ILE A 568 19.11 36.17 12.07
C ILE A 568 19.91 34.94 12.49
N GLN A 569 19.62 33.79 11.89
CA GLN A 569 20.22 32.51 12.27
C GLN A 569 20.92 31.85 11.09
N ASN A 570 22.16 31.41 11.31
CA ASN A 570 22.85 30.46 10.44
C ASN A 570 22.18 29.08 10.55
N ARG A 571 22.24 28.28 9.48
CA ARG A 571 21.67 26.93 9.48
C ARG A 571 22.69 25.90 9.03
N ALA A 572 22.43 24.64 9.37
CA ALA A 572 23.26 23.52 8.99
C ALA A 572 23.34 23.37 7.46
N THR A 573 24.39 22.70 6.98
CA THR A 573 24.59 22.40 5.56
C THR A 573 23.35 21.77 4.93
N GLY A 574 22.87 22.33 3.82
CA GLY A 574 21.63 21.90 3.14
C GLY A 574 20.39 22.73 3.50
N ALA A 575 20.44 23.57 4.54
CA ALA A 575 19.40 24.54 4.87
C ALA A 575 19.94 25.98 4.72
N GLY A 576 19.16 26.87 4.08
CA GLY A 576 19.54 28.27 3.90
C GLY A 576 19.45 29.08 5.21
N PRO A 577 20.22 30.14 5.39
CA PRO A 577 20.08 31.06 6.54
C PRO A 577 18.65 31.63 6.61
N SER A 578 18.21 32.04 7.80
CA SER A 578 16.82 32.49 8.00
C SER A 578 16.73 33.69 8.95
N ILE A 579 15.67 34.48 8.78
CA ILE A 579 15.33 35.64 9.60
C ILE A 579 13.99 35.36 10.26
N TYR A 580 13.90 35.49 11.58
CA TYR A 580 12.72 35.17 12.38
C TYR A 580 12.29 36.37 13.23
N ALA A 581 10.98 36.52 13.43
CA ALA A 581 10.44 37.26 14.57
C ALA A 581 10.42 36.31 15.77
N GLN A 582 10.99 36.75 16.89
CA GLN A 582 11.13 35.97 18.12
C GLN A 582 10.70 36.83 19.31
N GLY A 583 10.27 36.21 20.41
CA GLY A 583 9.74 36.92 21.57
C GLY A 583 8.77 36.04 22.34
N SER A 584 8.22 36.55 23.45
CA SER A 584 7.26 35.78 24.26
C SER A 584 5.82 35.84 23.75
N ASP A 585 5.51 36.71 22.78
CA ASP A 585 4.16 36.76 22.21
C ASP A 585 3.92 35.61 21.23
N THR A 586 2.68 35.12 21.18
CA THR A 586 2.32 33.94 20.36
C THR A 586 2.30 34.23 18.86
N ASN A 587 1.94 35.45 18.47
CA ASN A 587 1.88 35.89 17.08
C ASN A 587 2.70 37.16 16.94
N ILE A 588 3.78 37.10 16.15
CA ILE A 588 4.70 38.22 15.97
C ILE A 588 4.94 38.41 14.47
N ASP A 589 4.56 39.57 13.96
CA ASP A 589 4.75 39.92 12.55
C ASP A 589 6.14 40.52 12.30
N ILE A 590 6.74 40.23 11.14
CA ILE A 590 7.88 41.01 10.62
C ILE A 590 7.32 42.03 9.63
N ASN A 591 7.44 43.30 9.97
CA ASN A 591 6.98 44.39 9.12
C ASN A 591 8.13 44.96 8.26
N LEU A 592 8.03 44.83 6.93
CA LEU A 592 9.00 45.35 5.96
C LEU A 592 8.36 46.46 5.13
N MET A 593 8.67 47.71 5.47
CA MET A 593 8.06 48.89 4.84
C MET A 593 9.08 49.63 3.96
N PRO A 594 8.93 49.60 2.62
CA PRO A 594 9.72 50.47 1.76
C PRO A 594 9.30 51.93 1.95
N LYS A 595 10.23 52.87 1.78
CA LYS A 595 9.92 54.30 1.85
C LYS A 595 9.28 54.78 0.54
N GLY A 596 8.18 55.54 0.63
CA GLY A 596 7.50 56.10 -0.55
C GLY A 596 6.83 55.02 -1.41
N THR A 597 6.95 55.11 -2.73
CA THR A 597 6.40 54.12 -3.69
C THR A 597 7.36 52.95 -3.97
N GLY A 598 8.31 52.67 -3.07
CA GLY A 598 9.28 51.59 -3.24
C GLY A 598 8.64 50.20 -3.07
N ASN A 599 9.31 49.16 -3.57
CA ASN A 599 8.88 47.77 -3.45
C ASN A 599 9.83 46.98 -2.53
N VAL A 600 9.31 45.97 -1.81
CA VAL A 600 10.15 44.93 -1.20
C VAL A 600 10.55 43.95 -2.30
N LEU A 601 11.85 43.67 -2.47
CA LEU A 601 12.36 42.82 -3.54
C LEU A 601 13.03 41.55 -3.00
N VAL A 602 12.82 40.41 -3.66
CA VAL A 602 13.53 39.15 -3.42
C VAL A 602 14.22 38.75 -4.73
N ASN A 603 15.56 38.63 -4.71
CA ASN A 603 16.37 38.40 -5.92
C ASN A 603 16.04 39.37 -7.08
N GLY A 604 15.76 40.64 -6.74
CA GLY A 604 15.41 41.68 -7.71
C GLY A 604 13.96 41.68 -8.19
N SER A 605 13.14 40.70 -7.78
CA SER A 605 11.71 40.63 -8.11
C SER A 605 10.85 41.17 -6.98
N GLY A 606 9.78 41.92 -7.29
CA GLY A 606 8.85 42.45 -6.29
C GLY A 606 8.12 41.35 -5.53
N LEU A 607 8.09 41.45 -4.20
CA LEU A 607 7.27 40.64 -3.32
C LEU A 607 5.84 41.22 -3.31
N LEU A 608 4.85 40.46 -3.80
CA LEU A 608 3.44 40.87 -3.74
C LEU A 608 2.98 40.89 -2.28
N THR A 609 2.39 42.03 -1.87
CA THR A 609 1.79 42.21 -0.54
C THR A 609 0.28 42.41 -0.69
N ALA A 610 -0.49 42.28 0.40
CA ALA A 610 -1.95 42.23 0.37
C ALA A 610 -2.68 43.45 -0.24
N ASN A 611 -1.97 44.52 -0.60
CA ASN A 611 -2.52 45.73 -1.22
C ASN A 611 -1.71 46.24 -2.43
N SER A 612 -0.83 45.41 -3.00
CA SER A 612 -0.01 45.80 -4.17
C SER A 612 -0.69 45.43 -5.48
N THR A 613 -0.85 46.41 -6.39
CA THR A 613 -1.19 46.14 -7.79
C THR A 613 0.02 45.59 -8.51
N ALA A 614 -0.04 44.36 -9.01
CA ALA A 614 1.08 43.72 -9.71
C ALA A 614 0.60 42.92 -10.93
N THR A 615 1.44 42.86 -11.96
CA THR A 615 1.23 42.01 -13.15
C THR A 615 1.89 40.65 -12.90
N LEU A 616 1.09 39.59 -12.75
CA LEU A 616 1.59 38.23 -12.54
C LEU A 616 1.81 37.51 -13.89
N THR A 617 3.01 37.62 -14.45
CA THR A 617 3.37 36.93 -15.70
C THR A 617 3.76 35.47 -15.42
N ASN A 618 3.15 34.51 -16.15
CA ASN A 618 3.43 33.06 -16.06
C ASN A 618 3.30 32.47 -14.64
N LYS A 619 2.30 32.91 -13.87
CA LYS A 619 1.96 32.33 -12.57
C LYS A 619 0.56 31.73 -12.62
N THR A 620 0.41 30.53 -12.05
CA THR A 620 -0.90 29.92 -11.82
C THR A 620 -1.56 30.62 -10.63
N ILE A 621 -2.75 31.17 -10.83
CA ILE A 621 -3.60 31.69 -9.75
C ILE A 621 -4.61 30.59 -9.42
N ASP A 622 -4.60 30.08 -8.20
CA ASP A 622 -5.63 29.15 -7.73
C ASP A 622 -6.93 29.92 -7.48
N ALA A 623 -7.91 29.66 -8.33
CA ALA A 623 -9.21 30.32 -8.29
C ALA A 623 -10.10 29.85 -7.12
N THR A 624 -9.79 28.72 -6.47
CA THR A 624 -10.56 28.26 -5.30
C THR A 624 -10.20 29.00 -4.03
N ALA A 625 -8.97 29.52 -3.94
CA ALA A 625 -8.46 30.25 -2.79
C ALA A 625 -8.49 31.79 -2.97
N ASN A 626 -8.78 32.30 -4.16
CA ASN A 626 -8.72 33.74 -4.48
C ASN A 626 -10.01 34.23 -5.15
N THR A 627 -10.56 35.35 -4.68
CA THR A 627 -11.70 36.03 -5.34
C THR A 627 -11.18 36.94 -6.45
N ILE A 628 -11.52 36.64 -7.71
CA ILE A 628 -11.12 37.46 -8.87
C ILE A 628 -12.33 38.27 -9.34
N THR A 629 -12.41 39.55 -8.97
CA THR A 629 -13.61 40.38 -9.20
C THR A 629 -13.55 41.26 -10.46
N ASN A 630 -12.38 41.44 -11.07
CA ASN A 630 -12.15 42.39 -12.17
C ASN A 630 -11.51 41.75 -13.41
N ILE A 631 -12.12 40.70 -13.97
CA ILE A 631 -11.69 40.14 -15.25
C ILE A 631 -12.27 41.01 -16.37
N GLY A 632 -11.45 41.90 -16.95
CA GLY A 632 -11.84 42.68 -18.12
C GLY A 632 -11.93 41.83 -19.39
N THR A 633 -12.65 42.31 -20.41
CA THR A 633 -12.79 41.61 -21.70
C THR A 633 -11.47 41.36 -22.43
N SER A 634 -10.43 42.16 -22.15
CA SER A 634 -9.06 41.97 -22.66
C SER A 634 -8.21 40.99 -21.83
N SER A 635 -8.67 40.58 -20.65
CA SER A 635 -7.97 39.68 -19.73
C SER A 635 -8.24 38.20 -19.99
N LEU A 636 -9.25 37.89 -20.82
CA LEU A 636 -9.52 36.55 -21.33
C LEU A 636 -8.97 36.47 -22.76
N SER A 637 -7.90 35.69 -22.97
CA SER A 637 -7.41 35.46 -24.33
C SER A 637 -8.43 34.67 -25.15
N ASP A 638 -8.42 34.81 -26.48
CA ASP A 638 -9.24 33.99 -27.36
C ASP A 638 -9.07 32.50 -27.01
N SER A 639 -10.18 31.76 -26.95
CA SER A 639 -10.24 30.33 -26.57
C SER A 639 -9.84 29.99 -25.12
N SER A 640 -9.65 30.97 -24.23
CA SER A 640 -9.33 30.71 -22.81
C SER A 640 -10.48 30.05 -22.05
N VAL A 641 -11.74 30.30 -22.44
CA VAL A 641 -12.94 29.63 -21.95
C VAL A 641 -13.37 28.59 -22.98
N THR A 642 -13.25 27.31 -22.62
CA THR A 642 -13.67 26.17 -23.44
C THR A 642 -14.92 25.53 -22.85
N SER A 643 -15.65 24.72 -23.61
CA SER A 643 -16.83 23.99 -23.11
C SER A 643 -16.52 23.13 -21.90
N ALA A 644 -15.31 22.58 -21.80
CA ALA A 644 -14.85 21.80 -20.64
C ALA A 644 -14.62 22.64 -19.36
N LYS A 645 -14.54 23.97 -19.47
CA LYS A 645 -14.37 24.91 -18.34
C LYS A 645 -15.69 25.53 -17.89
N ILE A 646 -16.79 25.25 -18.59
CA ILE A 646 -18.14 25.68 -18.23
C ILE A 646 -18.83 24.44 -17.66
N ALA A 647 -19.10 24.44 -16.36
CA ALA A 647 -19.84 23.35 -15.73
C ALA A 647 -21.31 23.39 -16.15
N ASP A 648 -21.96 22.22 -16.24
CA ASP A 648 -23.39 22.15 -16.51
C ASP A 648 -24.17 22.89 -15.41
N ASN A 649 -25.19 23.64 -15.83
CA ASN A 649 -26.09 24.42 -14.98
C ASN A 649 -25.43 25.55 -14.15
N SER A 650 -24.15 25.87 -14.37
CA SER A 650 -23.48 26.94 -13.62
C SER A 650 -23.67 28.34 -14.19
N ILE A 651 -24.12 28.45 -15.45
CA ILE A 651 -24.45 29.71 -16.11
C ILE A 651 -25.96 29.75 -16.31
N VAL A 652 -26.64 30.68 -15.64
CA VAL A 652 -28.09 30.90 -15.76
C VAL A 652 -28.39 32.10 -16.65
N ASN A 653 -29.67 32.27 -17.04
CA ASN A 653 -30.09 33.40 -17.88
C ASN A 653 -29.71 34.77 -17.30
N ALA A 654 -29.66 34.90 -15.97
CA ALA A 654 -29.27 36.15 -15.31
C ALA A 654 -27.78 36.49 -15.47
N ASP A 655 -26.93 35.50 -15.74
CA ASP A 655 -25.48 35.69 -15.93
C ASP A 655 -25.14 36.17 -17.34
N ILE A 656 -26.06 36.00 -18.30
CA ILE A 656 -25.90 36.43 -19.68
C ILE A 656 -26.53 37.81 -19.87
N ASN A 657 -25.70 38.81 -20.18
CA ASN A 657 -26.19 40.16 -20.48
C ASN A 657 -27.21 40.13 -21.64
N ALA A 658 -28.30 40.87 -21.54
CA ALA A 658 -29.34 40.95 -22.58
C ALA A 658 -28.83 41.42 -23.96
N SER A 659 -27.69 42.12 -24.01
CA SER A 659 -27.00 42.55 -25.22
C SER A 659 -25.91 41.58 -25.70
N ALA A 660 -25.74 40.42 -25.05
CA ALA A 660 -24.74 39.43 -25.44
C ALA A 660 -25.07 38.81 -26.81
N ALA A 661 -24.21 39.04 -27.80
CA ALA A 661 -24.35 38.51 -29.14
C ALA A 661 -23.84 37.05 -29.24
N ILE A 662 -24.50 36.13 -28.53
CA ILE A 662 -24.18 34.70 -28.63
C ILE A 662 -24.64 34.18 -29.99
N ALA A 663 -23.70 33.75 -30.83
CA ALA A 663 -24.03 33.17 -32.13
C ALA A 663 -24.94 31.94 -31.95
N LEU A 664 -26.00 31.83 -32.74
CA LEU A 664 -26.98 30.73 -32.67
C LEU A 664 -26.33 29.34 -32.82
N SER A 665 -25.21 29.25 -33.55
CA SER A 665 -24.41 28.02 -33.71
C SER A 665 -23.71 27.54 -32.45
N LYS A 666 -23.67 28.37 -31.40
CA LYS A 666 -23.14 28.04 -30.07
C LYS A 666 -24.24 27.64 -29.08
N LEU A 667 -25.51 27.78 -29.45
CA LEU A 667 -26.65 27.24 -28.72
C LEU A 667 -26.98 25.85 -29.27
N ALA A 668 -27.41 24.93 -28.41
CA ALA A 668 -27.80 23.58 -28.86
C ALA A 668 -28.91 23.70 -29.92
N ALA A 669 -28.70 23.07 -31.08
CA ALA A 669 -29.64 23.12 -32.19
C ALA A 669 -30.99 22.52 -31.77
N GLY A 670 -32.07 23.32 -31.85
CA GLY A 670 -33.45 22.81 -31.71
C GLY A 670 -34.38 23.54 -30.74
N TYR A 671 -33.94 24.57 -30.02
CA TYR A 671 -34.87 25.37 -29.20
C TYR A 671 -35.62 26.40 -30.06
N VAL A 672 -36.89 26.12 -30.39
CA VAL A 672 -37.85 27.14 -30.81
C VAL A 672 -38.69 27.51 -29.60
N GLN A 673 -38.47 28.72 -29.06
CA GLN A 673 -39.32 29.25 -27.99
C GLN A 673 -40.64 29.72 -28.62
N GLY A 674 -41.72 28.94 -28.43
CA GLY A 674 -43.07 29.31 -28.82
C GLY A 674 -43.88 29.84 -27.63
N SER A 675 -45.07 30.34 -27.89
CA SER A 675 -46.07 30.60 -26.84
C SER A 675 -47.41 30.05 -27.29
N VAL A 676 -48.09 29.28 -26.44
CA VAL A 676 -49.48 28.85 -26.66
C VAL A 676 -50.35 29.71 -25.75
N ASN A 677 -51.25 30.51 -26.33
CA ASN A 677 -52.11 31.46 -25.61
C ASN A 677 -51.37 32.36 -24.61
N GLY A 678 -50.19 32.88 -24.99
CA GLY A 678 -49.42 33.83 -24.19
C GLY A 678 -48.55 33.21 -23.10
N THR A 679 -48.54 31.89 -22.94
CA THR A 679 -47.64 31.17 -22.02
C THR A 679 -46.45 30.61 -22.80
N SER A 680 -45.23 30.97 -22.41
CA SER A 680 -44.00 30.53 -23.09
C SER A 680 -43.80 29.02 -22.93
N THR A 681 -43.60 28.31 -24.03
CA THR A 681 -43.44 26.85 -24.08
C THR A 681 -42.38 26.45 -25.11
N THR A 682 -41.66 25.36 -24.86
CA THR A 682 -40.81 24.74 -25.89
C THR A 682 -41.69 24.13 -26.96
N THR A 683 -41.62 24.66 -28.19
CA THR A 683 -42.40 24.16 -29.32
C THR A 683 -41.52 23.31 -30.22
N THR A 684 -41.85 22.03 -30.36
CA THR A 684 -41.11 21.14 -31.27
C THR A 684 -41.54 21.46 -32.70
N VAL A 685 -40.59 21.64 -33.63
CA VAL A 685 -40.92 21.73 -35.06
C VAL A 685 -40.75 20.35 -35.67
N TRP A 686 -41.86 19.74 -36.03
CA TRP A 686 -41.89 18.45 -36.71
C TRP A 686 -42.08 18.67 -38.20
N ARG A 687 -41.36 17.93 -39.04
CA ARG A 687 -41.51 17.97 -40.49
C ARG A 687 -41.54 16.55 -41.04
N GLY A 688 -42.53 16.25 -41.87
CA GLY A 688 -42.72 14.92 -42.45
C GLY A 688 -43.77 14.93 -43.55
N THR A 689 -44.05 13.76 -44.12
CA THR A 689 -45.03 13.61 -45.21
C THR A 689 -46.46 13.52 -44.66
N GLN A 690 -47.46 13.70 -45.51
CA GLN A 690 -48.88 13.65 -45.13
C GLN A 690 -49.24 12.31 -44.45
N ALA A 691 -48.75 11.19 -44.98
CA ALA A 691 -48.98 9.87 -44.39
C ALA A 691 -48.36 9.73 -42.98
N GLN A 692 -47.18 10.32 -42.76
CA GLN A 692 -46.53 10.30 -41.46
C GLN A 692 -47.25 11.19 -40.45
N TYR A 693 -47.83 12.30 -40.89
CA TYR A 693 -48.60 13.20 -40.04
C TYR A 693 -49.94 12.59 -39.61
N ASP A 694 -50.62 11.90 -40.54
CA ASP A 694 -51.91 11.26 -40.28
C ASP A 694 -51.77 10.01 -39.40
N ALA A 695 -50.61 9.35 -39.44
CA ALA A 695 -50.28 8.22 -38.57
C ALA A 695 -50.01 8.63 -37.10
N ILE A 696 -49.90 9.92 -36.81
CA ILE A 696 -49.73 10.41 -35.43
C ILE A 696 -51.07 10.30 -34.72
N GLY A 697 -51.25 9.21 -33.96
CA GLY A 697 -52.53 8.88 -33.31
C GLY A 697 -53.05 9.95 -32.35
N THR A 698 -52.18 10.74 -31.72
CA THR A 698 -52.57 11.93 -30.96
C THR A 698 -51.51 13.00 -31.15
N LYS A 699 -51.91 14.15 -31.72
CA LYS A 699 -50.99 15.24 -32.05
C LYS A 699 -50.67 16.04 -30.80
N ASP A 700 -49.39 16.32 -30.61
CA ASP A 700 -48.95 17.14 -29.50
C ASP A 700 -49.31 18.61 -29.79
N ASN A 701 -50.10 19.20 -28.90
CA ASN A 701 -50.53 20.59 -28.99
C ASN A 701 -49.36 21.59 -28.89
N ASN A 702 -48.18 21.14 -28.46
CA ASN A 702 -46.96 21.94 -28.40
C ASN A 702 -45.98 21.64 -29.55
N THR A 703 -46.41 20.96 -30.63
CA THR A 703 -45.59 20.68 -31.81
C THR A 703 -46.16 21.36 -33.06
N LEU A 704 -45.33 22.13 -33.78
CA LEU A 704 -45.68 22.70 -35.07
C LEU A 704 -45.32 21.70 -36.18
N TYR A 705 -46.33 21.13 -36.82
CA TYR A 705 -46.18 20.11 -37.86
C TYR A 705 -46.19 20.73 -39.25
N PHE A 706 -45.04 20.70 -39.93
CA PHE A 706 -44.91 21.10 -41.32
C PHE A 706 -44.98 19.87 -42.22
N ILE A 707 -46.12 19.71 -42.88
CA ILE A 707 -46.33 18.60 -43.81
C ILE A 707 -45.75 19.02 -45.15
N SER A 708 -44.71 18.34 -45.61
CA SER A 708 -44.28 18.48 -46.99
C SER A 708 -45.33 17.80 -47.86
N GLY A 709 -46.03 18.60 -48.68
CA GLY A 709 -46.97 18.12 -49.68
C GLY A 709 -46.35 17.11 -50.64
#